data_AF-A0A377GFT3-F1
#
_entry.id   AF-A0A377GFT3-F1
#
_cell.length_a   1.000
_cell.length_b   1.000
_cell.length_c   1.000
_cell.angle_alpha   90.00
_cell.angle_beta   90.00
_cell.angle_gamma   90.00
#
_symmetry.space_group_name_H-M   'P 1'
#
loop_
_entity.id
_entity.type
_entity.pdbx_description
1 polymer ?
#
loop_
_entity_poly.entity_id
_entity_poly.type
_entity_poly.pdbx_seq_one_letter_code
_entity_poly.pdbx_strand_id
1 'polypeptide(L)'
;MIKKAQLFKKEYEDETYIDHINSDIEKLNRLIDIYNIAPHTQKAEALLQVRQQLLKIDANVGGELAVVIIATNFPYTKFYQELTKEIRDELTVLGCPGFSAKQINQWDIENCKKGESIPSAVLFEKENQPDFLAQVFGAQTSTAIVKTTRLLKEIDPRIVAENTTENYYQLSRLKQSIRELIASETISTTDRATLIDLIARVNNRLSNIVENNPQLRSKVYPPQDTNLAQNIDNLTYETAQKIATILSHPEEFDADAFHQKFDPVLPGLEKYQIKFLGGENAQNYLLTDNETGQRQVLKITPNKGNYRKAYERLKETAVSDGLAEVYASQQAIQKRSGGYMYSLELTEFCAKGDVLSHGMKVQAKIALIEKDIAGTIEEADQIELQKLYDEFTENDELSVEQKQQILAQLKETQILNTVNIYSQMTDIFLNFQANNSFFPDAKPTNFLVTEFDQVLIADTKSFLNTENGNVDPRKIHQEGYLQYTLGFRSLQFEHGDHGELFSAEKEHSYLMGLSLYCYMTGTDLNQIPKEAKDHPDFLNFDGEVFQSPKGQKLKALIQGLTHHDADQRLSMQQAKDALHAIAHDIKVEKSPFKSKTEAYFFALYNLMELAKTSNDEHIEQAIKEMKILIENHEQDPRKAATILTSLASQLEDEGQQTLLRDIASTIQTSAYQQTLQEKYDSPLARRFESEMQIALLKSPTDKMMESVGHVSQALLNVFEQMEQQGYRDILEEFAEHLTSGQEQTGFGSQPESISLDQVRQILQRNDPNELNQIMFIQFLFAQKWMRQLPESILPPNKNEPTGKMLELVKEYNNGEYRDNPQAFFNEFDGMKLKFISDIQMYGSELFTADPTRGRQGSLPRTFSSQMGLMRLGQNQEGLDVDRSSWTPDVKYQEANLDSPFTRDLIENDAVYAAGPSGMTSLFMGIMENYGNFTSVEAKQNYLSAVSAYMVSGGLHSLHEVLGPAQYALDLIPGYQVSPPSKDEVANPPNFHQFYQQQMNLDPQFEERYQRGWEKMMAAYAKQKDQFVHAPVASMSAVEQRVLTSKPSENPYASLPEDKIRTMLQKKPELNPVPVQPDLVNKEEEKYKGSKESYIKQNLMKISVHYMKGDDQKLEEAINLLLKTVCKTRTNILQSYSTSTTSAINLANEICKDEQLRKVFGIQGDNPIDWKKELNAKMEAACNDETIVVPDFSESLKSKNL
;
A
#
# COMPACT_ATOMS: atom_id res chain seq x y z
N MET A 1 -20.18 35.28 33.78
CA MET A 1 -21.25 35.14 34.78
C MET A 1 -21.38 33.65 35.08
N ILE A 2 -20.40 33.09 35.79
CA ILE A 2 -20.37 31.65 36.12
C ILE A 2 -20.51 31.49 37.63
N LYS A 3 -21.42 30.62 38.08
CA LYS A 3 -21.73 30.40 39.49
C LYS A 3 -20.65 29.56 40.18
N LYS A 4 -20.22 29.97 41.37
CA LYS A 4 -19.26 29.21 42.19
C LYS A 4 -19.86 27.90 42.70
N ALA A 5 -19.04 26.86 42.66
CA ALA A 5 -19.31 25.55 43.23
C ALA A 5 -19.18 25.57 44.77
N GLN A 6 -20.06 24.82 45.46
CA GLN A 6 -19.94 24.61 46.90
C GLN A 6 -18.95 23.48 47.19
N LEU A 7 -18.17 23.60 48.26
CA LEU A 7 -17.28 22.53 48.72
C LEU A 7 -18.09 21.39 49.36
N PHE A 8 -17.65 20.17 49.14
CA PHE A 8 -18.12 18.95 49.80
C PHE A 8 -17.82 19.00 51.29
N LYS A 9 -18.78 18.55 52.10
CA LYS A 9 -18.57 18.33 53.53
C LYS A 9 -18.07 16.92 53.74
N LYS A 10 -16.99 16.76 54.50
CA LYS A 10 -16.58 15.46 55.03
C LYS A 10 -17.57 14.99 56.09
N GLU A 11 -17.89 13.71 56.08
CA GLU A 11 -18.58 13.05 57.19
C GLU A 11 -17.57 12.37 58.13
N TYR A 12 -16.41 11.92 57.60
CA TYR A 12 -15.33 11.28 58.37
C TYR A 12 -13.94 11.85 58.03
N GLU A 13 -13.00 11.83 59.00
CA GLU A 13 -11.67 12.45 58.83
C GLU A 13 -10.78 11.74 57.79
N ASP A 14 -10.98 10.44 57.58
CA ASP A 14 -10.21 9.57 56.68
C ASP A 14 -10.66 9.62 55.21
N GLU A 15 -11.67 10.41 54.89
CA GLU A 15 -12.18 10.64 53.53
C GLU A 15 -11.24 11.52 52.67
N THR A 16 -10.01 11.06 52.46
CA THR A 16 -8.96 11.75 51.69
C THR A 16 -9.35 11.99 50.22
N TYR A 17 -10.26 11.18 49.67
CA TYR A 17 -10.81 11.41 48.33
C TYR A 17 -11.66 12.70 48.27
N ILE A 18 -12.39 13.05 49.33
CA ILE A 18 -13.17 14.30 49.41
C ILE A 18 -12.24 15.52 49.42
N ASP A 19 -11.08 15.43 50.08
CA ASP A 19 -10.08 16.51 50.04
C ASP A 19 -9.58 16.77 48.62
N HIS A 20 -9.30 15.71 47.86
CA HIS A 20 -8.84 15.84 46.49
C HIS A 20 -9.91 16.49 45.60
N ILE A 21 -11.17 16.07 45.73
CA ILE A 21 -12.27 16.66 44.96
C ILE A 21 -12.51 18.12 45.39
N ASN A 22 -12.49 18.43 46.69
CA ASN A 22 -12.61 19.80 47.19
C ASN A 22 -11.48 20.71 46.69
N SER A 23 -10.24 20.22 46.68
CA SER A 23 -9.11 20.94 46.12
C SER A 23 -9.34 21.29 44.65
N ASP A 24 -9.92 20.38 43.87
CA ASP A 24 -10.23 20.63 42.46
C ASP A 24 -11.41 21.60 42.29
N ILE A 25 -12.41 21.58 43.17
CA ILE A 25 -13.47 22.60 43.22
C ILE A 25 -12.93 23.97 43.59
N GLU A 26 -11.99 24.07 44.53
CA GLU A 26 -11.36 25.35 44.88
C GLU A 26 -10.62 25.95 43.69
N LYS A 27 -9.88 25.13 42.93
CA LYS A 27 -9.23 25.55 41.68
C LYS A 27 -10.27 26.05 40.68
N LEU A 28 -11.37 25.32 40.49
CA LEU A 28 -12.46 25.71 39.60
C LEU A 28 -13.05 27.08 40.00
N ASN A 29 -13.33 27.29 41.28
CA ASN A 29 -13.86 28.55 41.79
C ASN A 29 -12.90 29.74 41.60
N ARG A 30 -11.59 29.50 41.76
CA ARG A 30 -10.57 30.53 41.46
C ARG A 30 -10.56 30.89 39.97
N LEU A 31 -10.63 29.90 39.08
CA LEU A 31 -10.69 30.14 37.63
C LEU A 31 -11.97 30.90 37.22
N ILE A 32 -13.09 30.62 37.88
CA ILE A 32 -14.34 31.38 37.70
C ILE A 32 -14.17 32.85 38.11
N ASP A 33 -13.48 33.13 39.22
CA ASP A 33 -13.18 34.51 39.63
C ASP A 33 -12.32 35.23 38.58
N ILE A 34 -11.29 34.55 38.08
CA ILE A 34 -10.41 35.08 37.03
C ILE A 34 -11.22 35.40 35.77
N TYR A 35 -12.09 34.49 35.32
CA TYR A 35 -12.96 34.71 34.17
C TYR A 35 -13.88 35.93 34.35
N ASN A 36 -14.46 36.10 35.54
CA ASN A 36 -15.40 37.19 35.81
C ASN A 36 -14.74 38.58 35.81
N ILE A 37 -13.44 38.68 36.16
CA ILE A 37 -12.70 39.96 36.16
C ILE A 37 -11.84 40.18 34.92
N ALA A 38 -11.66 39.16 34.07
CA ALA A 38 -10.82 39.26 32.87
C ALA A 38 -11.38 40.25 31.84
N PRO A 39 -10.51 41.04 31.18
CA PRO A 39 -10.92 41.86 30.04
C PRO A 39 -11.44 40.98 28.91
N HIS A 40 -12.28 41.54 28.02
CA HIS A 40 -12.92 40.79 26.94
C HIS A 40 -11.92 39.96 26.10
N THR A 41 -10.73 40.52 25.83
CA THR A 41 -9.66 39.87 25.06
C THR A 41 -9.03 38.65 25.73
N GLN A 42 -9.24 38.45 27.03
CA GLN A 42 -8.71 37.32 27.81
C GLN A 42 -9.80 36.35 28.30
N LYS A 43 -11.08 36.67 28.05
CA LYS A 43 -12.21 35.85 28.52
C LYS A 43 -12.25 34.45 27.90
N ALA A 44 -11.86 34.31 26.63
CA ALA A 44 -11.85 33.02 25.94
C ALA A 44 -10.93 32.02 26.64
N GLU A 45 -9.67 32.40 26.88
CA GLU A 45 -8.68 31.55 27.57
C GLU A 45 -9.11 31.23 29.01
N ALA A 46 -9.63 32.22 29.75
CA ALA A 46 -10.12 32.00 31.11
C ALA A 46 -11.30 31.00 31.17
N LEU A 47 -12.21 31.03 30.18
CA LEU A 47 -13.33 30.10 30.08
C LEU A 47 -12.88 28.67 29.76
N LEU A 48 -11.89 28.53 28.85
CA LEU A 48 -11.30 27.23 28.51
C LEU A 48 -10.66 26.56 29.73
N GLN A 49 -10.00 27.33 30.60
CA GLN A 49 -9.45 26.83 31.87
C GLN A 49 -10.55 26.34 32.83
N VAL A 50 -11.67 27.07 32.95
CA VAL A 50 -12.83 26.63 33.76
C VAL A 50 -13.39 25.30 33.25
N ARG A 51 -13.62 25.18 31.94
CA ARG A 51 -14.11 23.94 31.31
C ARG A 51 -13.16 22.77 31.55
N GLN A 52 -11.87 22.99 31.37
CA GLN A 52 -10.85 21.97 31.57
C GLN A 52 -10.81 21.46 33.01
N GLN A 53 -10.90 22.35 33.99
CA GLN A 53 -10.93 21.94 35.39
C GLN A 53 -12.21 21.14 35.72
N LEU A 54 -13.35 21.47 35.09
CA LEU A 54 -14.58 20.67 35.21
C LEU A 54 -14.41 19.24 34.65
N LEU A 55 -13.80 19.09 33.46
CA LEU A 55 -13.52 17.76 32.88
C LEU A 55 -12.59 16.92 33.76
N LYS A 56 -11.62 17.57 34.43
CA LYS A 56 -10.73 16.91 35.40
C LYS A 56 -11.49 16.43 36.64
N ILE A 57 -12.40 17.25 37.18
CA ILE A 57 -13.27 16.84 38.28
C ILE A 57 -14.12 15.63 37.87
N ASP A 58 -14.67 15.65 36.66
CA ASP A 58 -15.50 14.56 36.12
C ASP A 58 -14.74 13.23 36.03
N ALA A 59 -13.52 13.28 35.50
CA ALA A 59 -12.63 12.12 35.44
C ALA A 59 -12.27 11.56 36.83
N ASN A 60 -12.25 12.41 37.86
CA ASN A 60 -11.88 12.04 39.23
C ASN A 60 -13.07 11.50 40.04
N VAL A 61 -14.30 11.87 39.67
CA VAL A 61 -15.54 11.47 40.37
C VAL A 61 -16.05 10.08 39.94
N GLY A 62 -15.60 9.55 38.79
CA GLY A 62 -16.09 8.30 38.17
C GLY A 62 -15.82 6.97 38.86
N GLY A 63 -15.34 6.94 40.12
CA GLY A 63 -15.17 5.69 40.89
C GLY A 63 -16.46 5.24 41.59
N GLU A 64 -16.72 3.92 41.67
CA GLU A 64 -17.97 3.35 42.20
C GLU A 64 -18.29 3.84 43.63
N LEU A 65 -17.28 3.99 44.49
CA LEU A 65 -17.45 4.49 45.87
C LEU A 65 -17.74 6.01 45.92
N ALA A 66 -17.08 6.81 45.08
CA ALA A 66 -17.27 8.26 45.03
C ALA A 66 -18.64 8.62 44.46
N VAL A 67 -19.09 7.95 43.40
CA VAL A 67 -20.42 8.16 42.80
C VAL A 67 -21.54 7.83 43.78
N VAL A 68 -21.43 6.72 44.51
CA VAL A 68 -22.45 6.30 45.51
C VAL A 68 -22.53 7.30 46.67
N ILE A 69 -21.41 7.79 47.19
CA ILE A 69 -21.37 8.73 48.32
C ILE A 69 -21.74 10.17 47.90
N ILE A 70 -21.32 10.59 46.71
CA ILE A 70 -21.69 11.90 46.12
C ILE A 70 -23.19 11.93 45.84
N ALA A 71 -23.77 10.84 45.33
CA ALA A 71 -25.21 10.75 45.05
C ALA A 71 -26.09 10.90 46.30
N THR A 72 -25.59 10.58 47.49
CA THR A 72 -26.33 10.73 48.76
C THR A 72 -26.19 12.10 49.42
N ASN A 73 -25.05 12.80 49.28
CA ASN A 73 -24.72 13.98 50.10
C ASN A 73 -24.54 15.31 49.33
N PHE A 74 -24.45 15.30 47.99
CA PHE A 74 -24.33 16.52 47.19
C PHE A 74 -25.05 16.38 45.85
N PRO A 75 -25.79 17.40 45.36
CA PRO A 75 -26.46 17.31 44.08
C PRO A 75 -25.46 17.49 42.91
N TYR A 76 -24.42 16.65 42.79
CA TYR A 76 -23.37 16.73 41.76
C TYR A 76 -23.97 16.75 40.35
N THR A 77 -24.99 15.92 40.11
CA THR A 77 -25.72 15.93 38.85
C THR A 77 -26.26 17.32 38.51
N LYS A 78 -26.90 17.99 39.46
CA LYS A 78 -27.45 19.32 39.27
C LYS A 78 -26.35 20.36 39.09
N PHE A 79 -25.28 20.25 39.86
CA PHE A 79 -24.10 21.12 39.74
C PHE A 79 -23.44 21.00 38.35
N TYR A 80 -23.13 19.78 37.91
CA TYR A 80 -22.50 19.52 36.61
C TYR A 80 -23.40 19.99 35.46
N GLN A 81 -24.71 19.75 35.56
CA GLN A 81 -25.70 20.25 34.61
C GLN A 81 -25.73 21.78 34.53
N GLU A 82 -25.84 22.47 35.68
CA GLU A 82 -25.89 23.94 35.74
C GLU A 82 -24.62 24.55 35.15
N LEU A 83 -23.44 24.07 35.57
CA LEU A 83 -22.16 24.62 35.15
C LEU A 83 -21.84 24.31 33.68
N THR A 84 -22.11 23.09 33.20
CA THR A 84 -21.92 22.74 31.78
C THR A 84 -22.80 23.58 30.88
N LYS A 85 -24.04 23.87 31.32
CA LYS A 85 -24.95 24.77 30.61
C LYS A 85 -24.39 26.21 30.58
N GLU A 86 -23.96 26.76 31.71
CA GLU A 86 -23.37 28.11 31.76
C GLU A 86 -22.11 28.23 30.87
N ILE A 87 -21.23 27.21 30.88
CA ILE A 87 -20.05 27.18 29.99
C ILE A 87 -20.48 27.16 28.51
N ARG A 88 -21.51 26.38 28.17
CA ARG A 88 -22.05 26.29 26.81
C ARG A 88 -22.61 27.64 26.35
N ASP A 89 -23.38 28.31 27.21
CA ASP A 89 -23.97 29.61 26.92
C ASP A 89 -22.87 30.68 26.74
N GLU A 90 -21.86 30.73 27.61
CA GLU A 90 -20.75 31.69 27.50
C GLU A 90 -19.85 31.40 26.28
N LEU A 91 -19.59 30.13 25.93
CA LEU A 91 -18.87 29.77 24.69
C LEU A 91 -19.64 30.23 23.45
N THR A 92 -20.98 30.11 23.47
CA THR A 92 -21.85 30.62 22.38
C THR A 92 -21.71 32.13 22.23
N VAL A 93 -21.73 32.87 23.35
CA VAL A 93 -21.56 34.33 23.36
C VAL A 93 -20.20 34.74 22.79
N LEU A 94 -19.16 33.95 23.04
CA LEU A 94 -17.81 34.17 22.49
C LEU A 94 -17.64 33.67 21.04
N GLY A 95 -18.70 33.14 20.41
CA GLY A 95 -18.71 32.74 19.01
C GLY A 95 -18.21 31.31 18.74
N CYS A 96 -18.21 30.41 19.73
CA CYS A 96 -17.84 29.01 19.53
C CYS A 96 -18.94 28.27 18.74
N PRO A 97 -18.61 27.62 17.60
CA PRO A 97 -19.60 27.05 16.69
C PRO A 97 -20.22 25.72 17.16
N GLY A 98 -19.69 25.13 18.24
CA GLY A 98 -20.24 23.93 18.86
C GLY A 98 -19.43 23.50 20.08
N PHE A 99 -19.78 22.36 20.67
CA PHE A 99 -19.31 21.98 22.00
C PHE A 99 -18.57 20.64 22.05
N SER A 100 -18.35 20.00 20.90
CA SER A 100 -17.47 18.84 20.81
C SER A 100 -16.03 19.22 21.17
N ALA A 101 -15.24 18.22 21.59
CA ALA A 101 -13.83 18.45 21.90
C ALA A 101 -13.06 19.01 20.69
N LYS A 102 -13.33 18.50 19.48
CA LYS A 102 -12.71 18.96 18.23
C LYS A 102 -13.13 20.39 17.88
N GLN A 103 -14.42 20.73 17.99
CA GLN A 103 -14.93 22.08 17.71
C GLN A 103 -14.33 23.13 18.66
N ILE A 104 -14.26 22.82 19.95
CA ILE A 104 -13.68 23.71 20.95
C ILE A 104 -12.17 23.85 20.76
N ASN A 105 -11.47 22.76 20.40
CA ASN A 105 -10.04 22.81 20.11
C ASN A 105 -9.72 23.66 18.88
N GLN A 106 -10.50 23.50 17.79
CA GLN A 106 -10.40 24.37 16.62
C GLN A 106 -10.62 25.84 17.02
N TRP A 107 -11.69 26.11 17.75
CA TRP A 107 -12.01 27.46 18.19
C TRP A 107 -10.92 28.09 19.07
N ASP A 108 -10.35 27.34 20.02
CA ASP A 108 -9.20 27.74 20.86
C ASP A 108 -7.99 28.13 20.00
N ILE A 109 -7.59 27.26 19.07
CA ILE A 109 -6.42 27.48 18.22
C ILE A 109 -6.62 28.70 17.29
N GLU A 110 -7.80 28.86 16.72
CA GLU A 110 -8.08 29.91 15.73
C GLU A 110 -8.32 31.29 16.38
N ASN A 111 -8.96 31.34 17.56
CA ASN A 111 -9.39 32.59 18.20
C ASN A 111 -8.47 33.07 19.32
N CYS A 112 -7.66 32.18 19.90
CA CYS A 112 -6.73 32.50 21.00
C CYS A 112 -5.26 32.44 20.54
N LYS A 113 -4.94 32.92 19.33
CA LYS A 113 -3.56 32.94 18.79
C LYS A 113 -2.96 34.35 18.69
N LYS A 114 -1.62 34.43 18.79
CA LYS A 114 -0.83 35.65 18.57
C LYS A 114 0.31 35.35 17.59
N GLY A 115 0.46 36.16 16.55
CA GLY A 115 1.42 35.94 15.44
C GLY A 115 2.92 35.93 15.81
N GLU A 116 3.25 35.99 17.10
CA GLU A 116 4.63 35.94 17.60
C GLU A 116 5.10 34.48 17.74
N SER A 117 6.42 34.26 17.62
CA SER A 117 7.04 32.95 17.80
C SER A 117 7.18 32.57 19.27
N ILE A 118 7.17 31.26 19.55
CA ILE A 118 7.48 30.71 20.88
C ILE A 118 8.94 31.05 21.21
N PRO A 119 9.24 31.72 22.35
CA PRO A 119 10.61 32.03 22.74
C PRO A 119 11.38 30.77 23.14
N SER A 120 12.70 30.77 22.95
CA SER A 120 13.55 29.72 23.53
C SER A 120 13.53 29.81 25.06
N ALA A 121 13.78 28.71 25.77
CA ALA A 121 13.82 28.73 27.23
C ALA A 121 14.80 29.77 27.79
N VAL A 122 15.95 29.96 27.13
CA VAL A 122 16.96 30.96 27.51
C VAL A 122 16.44 32.39 27.29
N LEU A 123 15.75 32.63 26.17
CA LEU A 123 15.17 33.94 25.88
C LEU A 123 14.02 34.26 26.85
N PHE A 124 13.12 33.30 27.07
CA PHE A 124 12.01 33.44 28.02
C PHE A 124 12.52 33.69 29.44
N GLU A 125 13.57 32.98 29.87
CA GLU A 125 14.22 33.20 31.15
C GLU A 125 14.82 34.61 31.24
N LYS A 126 15.49 35.09 30.18
CA LYS A 126 16.09 36.42 30.13
C LYS A 126 15.06 37.55 30.13
N GLU A 127 13.97 37.41 29.36
CA GLU A 127 12.91 38.41 29.25
C GLU A 127 12.10 38.58 30.54
N ASN A 128 12.05 37.54 31.38
CA ASN A 128 11.29 37.52 32.62
C ASN A 128 12.19 37.52 33.88
N GLN A 129 13.49 37.76 33.72
CA GLN A 129 14.38 38.01 34.86
C GLN A 129 14.16 39.43 35.40
N PRO A 130 14.20 39.63 36.72
CA PRO A 130 14.17 40.98 37.29
C PRO A 130 15.37 41.79 36.76
N ASP A 131 15.18 43.07 36.47
CA ASP A 131 16.28 43.94 36.01
C ASP A 131 17.41 44.02 37.05
N PHE A 132 18.62 44.40 36.61
CA PHE A 132 19.81 44.48 37.46
C PHE A 132 19.58 45.23 38.78
N LEU A 133 18.87 46.37 38.74
CA LEU A 133 18.52 47.11 39.95
C LEU A 133 17.58 46.31 40.86
N ALA A 134 16.57 45.63 40.32
CA ALA A 134 15.65 44.79 41.10
C ALA A 134 16.34 43.56 41.70
N GLN A 135 17.29 42.94 40.99
CA GLN A 135 18.12 41.84 41.51
C GLN A 135 19.02 42.30 42.67
N VAL A 136 19.61 43.50 42.56
CA VAL A 136 20.39 44.12 43.64
C VAL A 136 19.54 44.36 44.90
N PHE A 137 18.23 44.58 44.74
CA PHE A 137 17.27 44.69 45.84
C PHE A 137 16.59 43.36 46.24
N GLY A 138 17.10 42.22 45.76
CA GLY A 138 16.69 40.88 46.20
C GLY A 138 15.45 40.30 45.52
N ALA A 139 14.97 40.90 44.42
CA ALA A 139 13.89 40.31 43.63
C ALA A 139 14.33 38.99 42.96
N GLN A 140 13.53 37.95 43.09
CA GLN A 140 13.74 36.65 42.44
C GLN A 140 12.66 36.39 41.38
N THR A 141 13.00 35.61 40.36
CA THR A 141 12.04 35.12 39.36
C THR A 141 10.98 34.25 40.04
N SER A 142 9.71 34.43 39.68
CA SER A 142 8.61 33.70 40.32
C SER A 142 8.67 32.20 40.02
N THR A 143 8.15 31.38 40.94
CA THR A 143 8.14 29.91 40.81
C THR A 143 7.42 29.47 39.54
N ALA A 144 6.34 30.15 39.16
CA ALA A 144 5.61 29.87 37.93
C ALA A 144 6.50 30.05 36.69
N ILE A 145 7.21 31.18 36.58
CA ILE A 145 8.13 31.43 35.47
C ILE A 145 9.27 30.41 35.44
N VAL A 146 9.83 30.03 36.60
CA VAL A 146 10.88 28.99 36.68
C VAL A 146 10.37 27.63 36.19
N LYS A 147 9.16 27.23 36.59
CA LYS A 147 8.54 25.97 36.13
C LYS A 147 8.26 25.99 34.64
N THR A 148 7.73 27.10 34.10
CA THR A 148 7.51 27.26 32.66
C THR A 148 8.82 27.24 31.87
N THR A 149 9.88 27.88 32.36
CA THR A 149 11.21 27.79 31.75
C THR A 149 11.72 26.36 31.68
N ARG A 150 11.45 25.54 32.71
CA ARG A 150 11.80 24.11 32.69
C ARG A 150 10.99 23.34 31.63
N LEU A 151 9.68 23.56 31.57
CA LEU A 151 8.82 22.96 30.53
C LEU A 151 9.30 23.33 29.12
N LEU A 152 9.74 24.57 28.90
CA LEU A 152 10.31 25.00 27.62
C LEU A 152 11.68 24.35 27.32
N LYS A 153 12.47 23.97 28.33
CA LYS A 153 13.75 23.23 28.15
C LYS A 153 13.52 21.79 27.71
N GLU A 154 12.34 21.23 27.97
CA GLU A 154 11.96 19.87 27.58
C GLU A 154 11.53 19.78 26.11
N ILE A 155 11.37 20.92 25.43
CA ILE A 155 10.99 21.00 24.01
C ILE A 155 12.23 21.28 23.16
N ASP A 156 12.53 20.41 22.17
CA ASP A 156 13.67 20.64 21.28
C ASP A 156 13.40 21.84 20.35
N PRO A 157 14.18 22.94 20.45
CA PRO A 157 13.98 24.13 19.64
C PRO A 157 14.15 23.90 18.13
N ARG A 158 14.88 22.85 17.72
CA ARG A 158 15.11 22.51 16.32
C ARG A 158 13.91 21.79 15.69
N ILE A 159 13.06 21.18 16.51
CA ILE A 159 11.92 20.38 16.07
C ILE A 159 10.65 21.24 15.98
N VAL A 160 10.50 22.27 16.83
CA VAL A 160 9.31 23.16 16.88
C VAL A 160 8.95 23.84 15.54
N ALA A 161 9.90 23.99 14.61
CA ALA A 161 9.66 24.64 13.32
C ALA A 161 8.91 23.76 12.28
N GLU A 162 8.77 22.46 12.52
CA GLU A 162 8.19 21.52 11.54
C GLU A 162 6.68 21.28 11.77
N ASN A 163 5.91 21.11 10.69
CA ASN A 163 4.45 20.94 10.72
C ASN A 163 4.02 19.46 10.92
N THR A 164 4.61 18.80 11.92
CA THR A 164 4.39 17.37 12.19
C THR A 164 3.34 17.13 13.27
N THR A 165 2.72 15.93 13.23
CA THR A 165 1.78 15.46 14.25
C THR A 165 2.41 15.35 15.64
N GLU A 166 3.66 14.88 15.73
CA GLU A 166 4.39 14.78 17.01
C GLU A 166 4.57 16.15 17.67
N ASN A 167 4.91 17.17 16.88
CA ASN A 167 5.05 18.54 17.37
C ASN A 167 3.73 19.14 17.83
N TYR A 168 2.64 18.85 17.12
CA TYR A 168 1.31 19.25 17.55
C TYR A 168 1.01 18.70 18.95
N TYR A 169 1.28 17.42 19.19
CA TYR A 169 1.02 16.80 20.50
C TYR A 169 1.98 17.31 21.58
N GLN A 170 3.27 17.49 21.29
CA GLN A 170 4.22 18.09 22.24
C GLN A 170 3.82 19.51 22.65
N LEU A 171 3.44 20.35 21.69
CA LEU A 171 2.98 21.72 21.96
C LEU A 171 1.61 21.75 22.65
N SER A 172 0.73 20.81 22.34
CA SER A 172 -0.54 20.63 23.06
C SER A 172 -0.29 20.25 24.52
N ARG A 173 0.67 19.36 24.81
CA ARG A 173 1.12 19.02 26.18
C ARG A 173 1.75 20.20 26.91
N LEU A 174 2.55 21.01 26.21
CA LEU A 174 3.07 22.26 26.79
C LEU A 174 1.92 23.21 27.15
N LYS A 175 1.00 23.48 26.20
CA LYS A 175 -0.18 24.34 26.42
C LYS A 175 -0.97 23.86 27.64
N GLN A 176 -1.18 22.56 27.72
CA GLN A 176 -1.86 21.91 28.83
C GLN A 176 -1.14 22.13 30.16
N SER A 177 0.15 21.87 30.20
CA SER A 177 0.98 22.00 31.40
C SER A 177 1.00 23.46 31.91
N ILE A 178 1.01 24.44 31.01
CA ILE A 178 0.93 25.86 31.37
C ILE A 178 -0.46 26.20 31.95
N ARG A 179 -1.56 25.72 31.35
CA ARG A 179 -2.92 25.90 31.91
C ARG A 179 -3.05 25.30 33.30
N GLU A 180 -2.47 24.12 33.53
CA GLU A 180 -2.46 23.48 34.84
C GLU A 180 -1.65 24.26 35.88
N LEU A 181 -0.53 24.85 35.49
CA LEU A 181 0.25 25.74 36.34
C LEU A 181 -0.59 26.96 36.75
N ILE A 182 -1.30 27.57 35.78
CA ILE A 182 -2.21 28.71 36.02
C ILE A 182 -3.35 28.36 36.99
N ALA A 183 -3.87 27.13 36.94
CA ALA A 183 -4.94 26.67 37.81
C ALA A 183 -4.47 26.28 39.22
N SER A 184 -3.26 25.75 39.34
CA SER A 184 -2.74 25.15 40.58
C SER A 184 -2.04 26.13 41.51
N GLU A 185 -1.46 27.22 40.99
CA GLU A 185 -0.68 28.18 41.78
C GLU A 185 -1.36 29.54 41.95
N THR A 186 -1.03 30.24 43.04
CA THR A 186 -1.39 31.66 43.19
C THR A 186 -0.39 32.48 42.39
N ILE A 187 -0.72 32.73 41.11
CA ILE A 187 0.14 33.46 40.18
C ILE A 187 -0.23 34.95 40.17
N SER A 188 0.80 35.82 40.16
CA SER A 188 0.63 37.28 40.03
C SER A 188 -0.09 37.65 38.72
N THR A 189 -0.76 38.80 38.68
CA THR A 189 -1.46 39.26 37.46
C THR A 189 -0.49 39.41 36.28
N THR A 190 0.74 39.87 36.54
CA THR A 190 1.79 40.03 35.52
C THR A 190 2.26 38.70 34.98
N ASP A 191 2.63 37.75 35.83
CA ASP A 191 3.09 36.42 35.39
C ASP A 191 1.98 35.67 34.66
N ARG A 192 0.72 35.80 35.12
CA ARG A 192 -0.44 35.21 34.43
C ARG A 192 -0.59 35.76 33.02
N ALA A 193 -0.44 37.07 32.83
CA ALA A 193 -0.48 37.69 31.51
C ALA A 193 0.66 37.15 30.62
N THR A 194 1.87 36.99 31.16
CA THR A 194 3.00 36.37 30.46
C THR A 194 2.69 34.93 30.03
N LEU A 195 2.10 34.11 30.90
CA LEU A 195 1.79 32.71 30.57
C LEU A 195 0.65 32.60 29.56
N ILE A 196 -0.37 33.47 29.63
CA ILE A 196 -1.44 33.55 28.63
C ILE A 196 -0.87 33.98 27.26
N ASP A 197 0.07 34.94 27.25
CA ASP A 197 0.77 35.35 26.03
C ASP A 197 1.55 34.18 25.42
N LEU A 198 2.23 33.38 26.25
CA LEU A 198 2.93 32.17 25.80
C LEU A 198 1.95 31.14 25.21
N ILE A 199 0.79 30.90 25.85
CA ILE A 199 -0.26 30.03 25.30
C ILE A 199 -0.71 30.53 23.92
N ALA A 200 -0.89 31.84 23.74
CA ALA A 200 -1.31 32.40 22.46
C ALA A 200 -0.26 32.22 21.35
N ARG A 201 1.03 32.30 21.69
CA ARG A 201 2.14 31.95 20.76
C ARG A 201 2.15 30.47 20.43
N VAL A 202 1.87 29.61 21.42
CA VAL A 202 1.73 28.15 21.20
C VAL A 202 0.55 27.85 20.28
N ASN A 203 -0.62 28.47 20.49
CA ASN A 203 -1.78 28.32 19.63
C ASN A 203 -1.52 28.80 18.20
N ASN A 204 -0.76 29.88 18.01
CA ASN A 204 -0.32 30.31 16.67
C ASN A 204 0.50 29.22 15.98
N ARG A 205 1.41 28.59 16.73
CA ARG A 205 2.20 27.48 16.19
C ARG A 205 1.33 26.26 15.90
N LEU A 206 0.40 25.89 16.78
CA LEU A 206 -0.56 24.79 16.57
C LEU A 206 -1.43 25.05 15.33
N SER A 207 -1.95 26.27 15.15
CA SER A 207 -2.72 26.68 13.97
C SER A 207 -1.91 26.46 12.70
N ASN A 208 -0.66 26.92 12.69
CA ASN A 208 0.24 26.74 11.56
C ASN A 208 0.51 25.25 11.29
N ILE A 209 0.64 24.41 12.32
CA ILE A 209 0.83 22.97 12.14
C ILE A 209 -0.43 22.34 11.52
N VAL A 210 -1.62 22.66 12.02
CA VAL A 210 -2.90 22.09 11.55
C VAL A 210 -3.27 22.56 10.14
N GLU A 211 -3.09 23.84 9.83
CA GLU A 211 -3.36 24.41 8.50
C GLU A 211 -2.45 23.80 7.43
N ASN A 212 -1.20 23.48 7.78
CA ASN A 212 -0.22 22.89 6.88
C ASN A 212 -0.18 21.35 6.96
N ASN A 213 -1.18 20.71 7.58
CA ASN A 213 -1.26 19.25 7.70
C ASN A 213 -2.71 18.76 7.58
N PRO A 214 -3.24 18.55 6.34
CA PRO A 214 -4.63 18.15 6.09
C PRO A 214 -5.05 16.84 6.79
N GLN A 215 -4.10 15.90 6.95
CA GLN A 215 -4.33 14.64 7.66
C GLN A 215 -4.49 14.85 9.17
N LEU A 216 -3.66 15.71 9.77
CA LEU A 216 -3.85 16.09 11.17
C LEU A 216 -5.14 16.89 11.34
N ARG A 217 -5.46 17.78 10.40
CA ARG A 217 -6.69 18.58 10.41
C ARG A 217 -7.93 17.70 10.50
N SER A 218 -8.05 16.65 9.68
CA SER A 218 -9.19 15.73 9.78
C SER A 218 -9.26 14.96 11.11
N LYS A 219 -8.12 14.76 11.78
CA LYS A 219 -8.05 14.15 13.13
C LYS A 219 -8.46 15.10 14.24
N VAL A 220 -7.98 16.35 14.23
CA VAL A 220 -8.11 17.28 15.38
C VAL A 220 -9.21 18.32 15.23
N TYR A 221 -9.69 18.58 14.01
CA TYR A 221 -10.82 19.47 13.72
C TYR A 221 -12.08 18.66 13.36
N PRO A 222 -13.28 19.22 13.58
CA PRO A 222 -14.52 18.58 13.16
C PRO A 222 -14.64 18.48 11.63
N PRO A 223 -15.39 17.48 11.11
CA PRO A 223 -15.75 17.43 9.69
C PRO A 223 -16.56 18.68 9.27
N GLN A 224 -16.46 19.06 7.99
CA GLN A 224 -17.18 20.23 7.47
C GLN A 224 -18.69 20.00 7.36
N ASP A 225 -19.11 18.78 7.04
CA ASP A 225 -20.52 18.37 7.05
C ASP A 225 -20.90 17.77 8.40
N THR A 226 -22.07 18.15 8.90
CA THR A 226 -22.59 17.64 10.17
C THR A 226 -22.97 16.16 10.01
N ASN A 227 -22.28 15.29 10.74
CA ASN A 227 -22.53 13.84 10.74
C ASN A 227 -23.07 13.38 12.11
N LEU A 228 -23.52 12.11 12.18
CA LEU A 228 -24.08 11.52 13.40
C LEU A 228 -23.11 11.66 14.59
N ALA A 229 -21.81 11.49 14.38
CA ALA A 229 -20.78 11.66 15.41
C ALA A 229 -20.79 13.08 16.01
N GLN A 230 -20.81 14.12 15.17
CA GLN A 230 -20.90 15.51 15.62
C GLN A 230 -22.22 15.81 16.33
N ASN A 231 -23.33 15.20 15.91
CA ASN A 231 -24.61 15.35 16.58
C ASN A 231 -24.63 14.66 17.95
N ILE A 232 -24.01 13.49 18.08
CA ILE A 232 -23.80 12.82 19.37
C ILE A 232 -22.97 13.70 20.30
N ASP A 233 -21.84 14.23 19.85
CA ASP A 233 -20.97 15.09 20.67
C ASP A 233 -21.64 16.40 21.12
N ASN A 234 -22.60 16.90 20.35
CA ASN A 234 -23.34 18.13 20.67
C ASN A 234 -24.63 17.90 21.45
N LEU A 235 -24.95 16.65 21.81
CA LEU A 235 -26.14 16.33 22.58
C LEU A 235 -26.26 17.22 23.82
N THR A 236 -27.51 17.57 24.13
CA THR A 236 -27.81 18.11 25.46
C THR A 236 -27.71 16.97 26.47
N TYR A 237 -27.27 17.29 27.68
CA TYR A 237 -27.18 16.33 28.77
C TYR A 237 -28.49 15.55 28.97
N GLU A 238 -29.63 16.22 28.87
CA GLU A 238 -30.96 15.63 29.02
C GLU A 238 -31.27 14.58 27.93
N THR A 239 -30.82 14.81 26.71
CA THR A 239 -31.04 13.89 25.58
C THR A 239 -30.09 12.69 25.69
N ALA A 240 -28.81 12.92 25.99
CA ALA A 240 -27.85 11.86 26.24
C ALA A 240 -28.30 10.93 27.38
N GLN A 241 -28.85 11.48 28.47
CA GLN A 241 -29.44 10.70 29.57
C GLN A 241 -30.62 9.81 29.13
N LYS A 242 -31.50 10.32 28.25
CA LYS A 242 -32.64 9.54 27.74
C LYS A 242 -32.17 8.39 26.85
N ILE A 243 -31.20 8.64 25.97
CA ILE A 243 -30.59 7.62 25.10
C ILE A 243 -29.94 6.54 25.96
N ALA A 244 -29.10 6.95 26.92
CA ALA A 244 -28.37 6.04 27.77
C ALA A 244 -29.29 5.11 28.58
N THR A 245 -30.41 5.64 29.07
CA THR A 245 -31.39 4.86 29.83
C THR A 245 -32.02 3.71 29.03
N ILE A 246 -32.20 3.90 27.71
CA ILE A 246 -32.79 2.88 26.84
C ILE A 246 -31.72 1.86 26.42
N LEU A 247 -30.58 2.33 25.91
CA LEU A 247 -29.54 1.43 25.37
C LEU A 247 -28.88 0.55 26.43
N SER A 248 -28.96 0.91 27.71
CA SER A 248 -28.42 0.10 28.81
C SER A 248 -29.26 -1.15 29.14
N HIS A 249 -30.47 -1.29 28.58
CA HIS A 249 -31.41 -2.38 28.84
C HIS A 249 -31.79 -3.03 27.50
N PRO A 250 -30.92 -3.86 26.90
CA PRO A 250 -31.13 -4.43 25.57
C PRO A 250 -32.41 -5.26 25.46
N GLU A 251 -32.90 -5.83 26.57
CA GLU A 251 -34.18 -6.54 26.66
C GLU A 251 -35.42 -5.63 26.47
N GLU A 252 -35.29 -4.33 26.74
CA GLU A 252 -36.32 -3.32 26.50
C GLU A 252 -36.07 -2.54 25.18
N PHE A 253 -35.00 -2.86 24.45
CA PHE A 253 -34.63 -2.14 23.23
C PHE A 253 -35.48 -2.58 22.04
N ASP A 254 -36.19 -1.61 21.47
CA ASP A 254 -36.91 -1.74 20.21
C ASP A 254 -36.42 -0.63 19.27
N ALA A 255 -35.91 -1.03 18.10
CA ALA A 255 -35.27 -0.11 17.16
C ALA A 255 -36.26 0.94 16.64
N ASP A 256 -37.49 0.54 16.33
CA ASP A 256 -38.52 1.45 15.79
C ASP A 256 -38.94 2.49 16.83
N ALA A 257 -39.18 2.07 18.08
CA ALA A 257 -39.47 2.98 19.18
C ALA A 257 -38.29 3.92 19.50
N PHE A 258 -37.06 3.45 19.30
CA PHE A 258 -35.86 4.27 19.46
C PHE A 258 -35.79 5.36 18.40
N HIS A 259 -35.97 5.02 17.11
CA HIS A 259 -36.03 5.97 16.00
C HIS A 259 -37.13 7.02 16.17
N GLN A 260 -38.37 6.59 16.46
CA GLN A 260 -39.50 7.49 16.69
C GLN A 260 -39.23 8.55 17.76
N LYS A 261 -38.43 8.20 18.77
CA LYS A 261 -38.13 9.07 19.90
C LYS A 261 -36.92 9.96 19.66
N PHE A 262 -35.89 9.47 18.98
CA PHE A 262 -34.58 10.14 18.93
C PHE A 262 -34.21 10.74 17.59
N ASP A 263 -34.76 10.30 16.46
CA ASP A 263 -34.52 10.93 15.15
C ASP A 263 -34.82 12.45 15.17
N PRO A 264 -35.90 12.95 15.82
CA PRO A 264 -36.17 14.39 15.86
C PRO A 264 -35.17 15.22 16.67
N VAL A 265 -34.37 14.59 17.54
CA VAL A 265 -33.45 15.26 18.47
C VAL A 265 -31.98 14.87 18.26
N LEU A 266 -31.71 13.87 17.43
CA LEU A 266 -30.39 13.43 16.99
C LEU A 266 -30.41 13.26 15.46
N PRO A 267 -30.28 14.37 14.70
CA PRO A 267 -30.33 14.32 13.24
C PRO A 267 -29.27 13.38 12.66
N GLY A 268 -29.61 12.68 11.58
CA GLY A 268 -28.76 11.70 10.93
C GLY A 268 -28.87 10.29 11.51
N LEU A 269 -29.52 10.08 12.66
CA LEU A 269 -29.78 8.73 13.20
C LEU A 269 -30.76 7.95 12.31
N GLU A 270 -31.73 8.64 11.69
CA GLU A 270 -32.80 8.08 10.86
C GLU A 270 -32.28 7.27 9.64
N LYS A 271 -31.01 7.48 9.29
CA LYS A 271 -30.34 6.80 8.17
C LYS A 271 -29.84 5.40 8.53
N TYR A 272 -29.78 5.06 9.81
CA TYR A 272 -29.12 3.84 10.26
C TYR A 272 -30.13 2.79 10.73
N GLN A 273 -29.96 1.54 10.29
CA GLN A 273 -30.54 0.39 10.97
C GLN A 273 -29.71 0.07 12.22
N ILE A 274 -30.39 -0.12 13.36
CA ILE A 274 -29.77 -0.44 14.65
C ILE A 274 -29.99 -1.90 15.00
N LYS A 275 -28.91 -2.65 15.26
CA LYS A 275 -28.96 -4.05 15.69
C LYS A 275 -28.09 -4.29 16.90
N PHE A 276 -28.63 -4.90 17.95
CA PHE A 276 -27.84 -5.31 19.10
C PHE A 276 -26.85 -6.43 18.73
N LEU A 277 -25.57 -6.24 19.06
CA LEU A 277 -24.48 -7.19 18.83
C LEU A 277 -24.16 -8.06 20.04
N GLY A 278 -24.62 -7.67 21.24
CA GLY A 278 -24.27 -8.32 22.49
C GLY A 278 -23.34 -7.49 23.37
N GLY A 279 -22.98 -8.08 24.50
CA GLY A 279 -22.02 -7.54 25.48
C GLY A 279 -22.55 -7.62 26.91
N GLU A 280 -21.70 -8.05 27.83
CA GLU A 280 -22.07 -8.17 29.25
C GLU A 280 -22.01 -6.81 29.96
N ASN A 281 -20.82 -6.22 30.03
CA ASN A 281 -20.61 -4.95 30.73
C ASN A 281 -20.88 -3.72 29.87
N ALA A 282 -20.48 -3.74 28.60
CA ALA A 282 -20.80 -2.71 27.62
C ALA A 282 -21.82 -3.28 26.63
N GLN A 283 -22.87 -2.53 26.33
CA GLN A 283 -23.89 -2.94 25.37
C GLN A 283 -23.53 -2.35 24.01
N ASN A 284 -23.39 -3.20 22.99
CA ASN A 284 -22.92 -2.81 21.67
C ASN A 284 -24.05 -2.92 20.65
N TYR A 285 -24.27 -1.86 19.87
CA TYR A 285 -25.30 -1.80 18.83
C TYR A 285 -24.65 -1.46 17.50
N LEU A 286 -24.75 -2.36 16.52
CA LEU A 286 -24.36 -2.11 15.14
C LEU A 286 -25.31 -1.09 14.52
N LEU A 287 -24.74 0.00 14.04
CA LEU A 287 -25.41 0.93 13.14
C LEU A 287 -24.98 0.57 11.72
N THR A 288 -25.95 0.26 10.86
CA THR A 288 -25.71 0.07 9.42
C THR A 288 -26.43 1.18 8.69
N ASP A 289 -25.68 2.04 7.99
CA ASP A 289 -26.26 3.06 7.12
C ASP A 289 -27.06 2.38 6.01
N ASN A 290 -28.35 2.66 5.93
CA ASN A 290 -29.27 2.05 4.97
C ASN A 290 -28.98 2.47 3.53
N GLU A 291 -28.33 3.62 3.32
CA GLU A 291 -27.97 4.15 2.00
C GLU A 291 -26.60 3.63 1.54
N THR A 292 -25.59 3.71 2.42
CA THR A 292 -24.19 3.44 2.05
C THR A 292 -23.71 2.03 2.43
N GLY A 293 -24.41 1.34 3.33
CA GLY A 293 -23.95 0.10 3.93
C GLY A 293 -22.79 0.28 4.93
N GLN A 294 -22.39 1.52 5.24
CA GLN A 294 -21.36 1.81 6.22
C GLN A 294 -21.77 1.31 7.59
N ARG A 295 -20.84 0.66 8.30
CA ARG A 295 -21.09 0.05 9.61
C ARG A 295 -20.28 0.74 10.70
N GLN A 296 -20.94 1.01 11.83
CA GLN A 296 -20.35 1.62 13.03
C GLN A 296 -20.95 0.96 14.28
N VAL A 297 -20.34 1.14 15.45
CA VAL A 297 -20.88 0.60 16.70
C VAL A 297 -21.26 1.74 17.64
N LEU A 298 -22.54 1.84 17.98
CA LEU A 298 -23.01 2.64 19.10
C LEU A 298 -22.88 1.81 20.37
N LYS A 299 -21.92 2.20 21.20
CA LYS A 299 -21.55 1.51 22.42
C LYS A 299 -22.02 2.30 23.63
N ILE A 300 -22.67 1.63 24.56
CA ILE A 300 -22.97 2.19 25.88
C ILE A 300 -22.26 1.44 26.97
N THR A 301 -21.56 2.21 27.78
CA THR A 301 -20.50 1.70 28.63
C THR A 301 -20.67 2.31 30.02
N PRO A 302 -20.94 1.54 31.07
CA PRO A 302 -20.91 2.08 32.42
C PRO A 302 -19.48 2.50 32.75
N ASN A 303 -19.29 3.71 33.28
CA ASN A 303 -18.03 4.17 33.85
C ASN A 303 -17.84 3.51 35.23
N LYS A 304 -17.69 2.18 35.21
CA LYS A 304 -17.26 1.36 36.33
C LYS A 304 -15.82 0.98 36.07
N GLY A 305 -14.87 1.56 36.79
CA GLY A 305 -13.47 1.17 36.65
C GLY A 305 -12.46 2.22 37.07
N ASN A 306 -11.23 1.99 36.63
CA ASN A 306 -10.06 2.76 37.01
C ASN A 306 -10.08 4.18 36.47
N TYR A 307 -9.27 5.00 37.13
CA TYR A 307 -8.95 6.35 36.75
C TYR A 307 -8.66 6.45 35.24
N ARG A 308 -9.46 7.24 34.51
CA ARG A 308 -9.28 7.50 33.06
C ARG A 308 -7.90 8.11 32.71
N LYS A 309 -7.12 8.52 33.73
CA LYS A 309 -5.75 9.06 33.61
C LYS A 309 -4.83 8.17 32.77
N ALA A 310 -4.83 6.86 32.99
CA ALA A 310 -3.95 5.96 32.24
C ALA A 310 -4.32 5.96 30.75
N TYR A 311 -5.61 5.81 30.44
CA TYR A 311 -6.14 5.86 29.08
C TYR A 311 -5.91 7.22 28.39
N GLU A 312 -6.23 8.34 29.06
CA GLU A 312 -6.04 9.69 28.48
C GLU A 312 -4.55 9.98 28.23
N ARG A 313 -3.65 9.50 29.09
CA ARG A 313 -2.21 9.58 28.83
C ARG A 313 -1.81 8.71 27.63
N LEU A 314 -2.31 7.47 27.54
CA LEU A 314 -1.97 6.52 26.49
C LEU A 314 -2.53 6.89 25.11
N LYS A 315 -3.61 7.66 25.05
CA LYS A 315 -4.11 8.28 23.79
C LYS A 315 -3.10 9.19 23.12
N GLU A 316 -2.17 9.75 23.88
CA GLU A 316 -1.12 10.65 23.38
C GLU A 316 0.20 9.92 23.11
N THR A 317 0.18 8.58 23.07
CA THR A 317 1.35 7.72 22.84
C THR A 317 1.06 6.73 21.70
N ALA A 318 2.09 5.94 21.32
CA ALA A 318 1.97 4.89 20.30
C ALA A 318 0.97 3.77 20.65
N VAL A 319 0.46 3.71 21.89
CA VAL A 319 -0.63 2.79 22.24
C VAL A 319 -1.92 3.16 21.51
N SER A 320 -2.12 4.44 21.17
CA SER A 320 -3.32 4.93 20.48
C SER A 320 -3.57 4.24 19.13
N ASP A 321 -2.52 3.86 18.40
CA ASP A 321 -2.62 3.17 17.10
C ASP A 321 -3.24 1.77 17.22
N GLY A 322 -3.22 1.18 18.42
CA GLY A 322 -3.83 -0.11 18.73
C GLY A 322 -5.19 0.01 19.42
N LEU A 323 -5.83 1.18 19.46
CA LEU A 323 -7.15 1.38 20.06
C LEU A 323 -8.20 1.56 18.98
N ALA A 324 -9.40 0.99 19.19
CA ALA A 324 -10.53 1.26 18.31
C ALA A 324 -10.89 2.75 18.32
N GLU A 325 -11.08 3.34 17.13
CA GLU A 325 -11.41 4.75 16.99
C GLU A 325 -12.77 5.06 17.60
N VAL A 326 -12.81 6.12 18.40
CA VAL A 326 -14.03 6.69 18.99
C VAL A 326 -14.37 7.97 18.23
N TYR A 327 -15.37 7.89 17.36
CA TYR A 327 -15.84 9.00 16.53
C TYR A 327 -16.56 10.08 17.33
N ALA A 328 -17.29 9.68 18.39
CA ALA A 328 -18.00 10.57 19.29
C ALA A 328 -18.10 9.99 20.70
N SER A 329 -18.13 10.84 21.72
CA SER A 329 -18.33 10.43 23.10
C SER A 329 -19.15 11.44 23.90
N GLN A 330 -20.14 10.96 24.64
CA GLN A 330 -20.91 11.73 25.61
C GLN A 330 -21.01 11.03 26.94
N GLN A 331 -21.07 11.81 28.01
CA GLN A 331 -21.29 11.31 29.36
C GLN A 331 -22.73 11.60 29.79
N ALA A 332 -23.38 10.59 30.37
CA ALA A 332 -24.74 10.72 30.87
C ALA A 332 -24.92 9.94 32.18
N ILE A 333 -25.72 10.47 33.10
CA ILE A 333 -26.03 9.75 34.35
C ILE A 333 -27.28 8.89 34.17
N GLN A 334 -27.23 7.64 34.59
CA GLN A 334 -28.36 6.73 34.53
C GLN A 334 -29.05 6.61 35.89
N LYS A 335 -30.26 7.18 36.00
CA LYS A 335 -31.04 7.19 37.26
C LYS A 335 -31.54 5.81 37.70
N ARG A 336 -31.83 4.90 36.75
CA ARG A 336 -32.32 3.54 37.05
C ARG A 336 -31.23 2.62 37.62
N SER A 337 -29.96 2.93 37.36
CA SER A 337 -28.80 2.15 37.78
C SER A 337 -28.03 2.88 38.88
N GLY A 338 -28.70 3.33 39.93
CA GLY A 338 -28.03 3.94 41.09
C GLY A 338 -27.34 5.29 40.86
N GLY A 339 -27.53 5.93 39.70
CA GLY A 339 -26.91 7.22 39.39
C GLY A 339 -25.50 7.12 38.81
N TYR A 340 -25.09 5.96 38.30
CA TYR A 340 -23.79 5.82 37.62
C TYR A 340 -23.71 6.64 36.34
N MET A 341 -22.48 7.08 36.04
CA MET A 341 -22.15 7.71 34.77
C MET A 341 -21.92 6.65 33.70
N TYR A 342 -22.48 6.87 32.52
CA TYR A 342 -22.32 6.03 31.35
C TYR A 342 -21.68 6.85 30.24
N SER A 343 -20.73 6.24 29.55
CA SER A 343 -20.18 6.74 28.29
C SER A 343 -21.03 6.20 27.14
N LEU A 344 -21.58 7.10 26.34
CA LEU A 344 -22.19 6.81 25.05
C LEU A 344 -21.13 7.10 23.99
N GLU A 345 -20.68 6.09 23.27
CA GLU A 345 -19.57 6.16 22.33
C GLU A 345 -20.01 5.65 20.96
N LEU A 346 -19.61 6.34 19.90
CA LEU A 346 -19.73 5.84 18.54
C LEU A 346 -18.34 5.41 18.08
N THR A 347 -18.15 4.14 17.75
CA THR A 347 -16.84 3.57 17.41
C THR A 347 -16.85 2.89 16.04
N GLU A 348 -15.66 2.56 15.55
CA GLU A 348 -15.51 1.74 14.35
C GLU A 348 -16.09 0.32 14.50
N PHE A 349 -16.46 -0.29 13.39
CA PHE A 349 -16.95 -1.67 13.32
C PHE A 349 -15.88 -2.60 12.74
N CYS A 350 -15.47 -3.60 13.53
CA CYS A 350 -14.47 -4.59 13.11
C CYS A 350 -15.14 -5.84 12.53
N ALA A 351 -15.12 -5.98 11.21
CA ALA A 351 -15.92 -6.97 10.48
C ALA A 351 -15.56 -8.44 10.76
N LYS A 352 -14.32 -8.75 11.14
CA LYS A 352 -13.89 -10.12 11.46
C LYS A 352 -14.23 -10.53 12.89
N GLY A 353 -14.72 -9.60 13.71
CA GLY A 353 -15.10 -9.81 15.10
C GLY A 353 -13.89 -9.76 16.04
N ASP A 354 -14.03 -10.31 17.24
CA ASP A 354 -12.90 -10.43 18.16
C ASP A 354 -11.95 -11.58 17.78
N VAL A 355 -10.72 -11.53 18.29
CA VAL A 355 -9.65 -12.50 17.97
C VAL A 355 -10.09 -13.94 18.26
N LEU A 356 -10.82 -14.19 19.35
CA LEU A 356 -11.28 -15.54 19.68
C LEU A 356 -12.33 -16.01 18.69
N SER A 357 -13.36 -15.20 18.44
CA SER A 357 -14.40 -15.49 17.45
C SER A 357 -13.81 -15.75 16.06
N HIS A 358 -12.76 -15.02 15.67
CA HIS A 358 -12.04 -15.24 14.42
C HIS A 358 -11.37 -16.63 14.38
N GLY A 359 -10.59 -16.97 15.42
CA GLY A 359 -9.92 -18.28 15.52
C GLY A 359 -10.90 -19.45 15.52
N MET A 360 -12.02 -19.33 16.24
CA MET A 360 -13.07 -20.35 16.29
C MET A 360 -13.71 -20.60 14.92
N LYS A 361 -13.96 -19.56 14.12
CA LYS A 361 -14.48 -19.71 12.74
C LYS A 361 -13.51 -20.47 11.83
N VAL A 362 -12.21 -20.18 11.92
CA VAL A 362 -11.17 -20.89 11.15
C VAL A 362 -11.12 -22.36 11.57
N GLN A 363 -11.17 -22.65 12.87
CA GLN A 363 -11.20 -24.03 13.37
C GLN A 363 -12.46 -24.79 12.94
N ALA A 364 -13.62 -24.13 12.95
CA ALA A 364 -14.86 -24.72 12.46
C ALA A 364 -14.75 -25.14 10.98
N LYS A 365 -14.15 -24.29 10.13
CA LYS A 365 -13.89 -24.61 8.72
C LYS A 365 -12.98 -25.83 8.55
N ILE A 366 -11.88 -25.90 9.30
CA ILE A 366 -10.94 -27.04 9.28
C ILE A 366 -11.66 -28.33 9.68
N ALA A 367 -12.38 -28.31 10.80
CA ALA A 367 -13.11 -29.47 11.30
C ALA A 367 -14.18 -29.97 10.31
N LEU A 368 -14.82 -29.06 9.57
CA LEU A 368 -15.85 -29.39 8.58
C LEU A 368 -15.27 -30.20 7.41
N ILE A 369 -14.12 -29.79 6.88
CA ILE A 369 -13.43 -30.51 5.79
C ILE A 369 -12.86 -31.84 6.30
N GLU A 370 -12.35 -31.89 7.53
CA GLU A 370 -11.86 -33.13 8.14
C GLU A 370 -12.98 -34.17 8.27
N LYS A 371 -14.18 -33.76 8.71
CA LYS A 371 -15.37 -34.64 8.72
C LYS A 371 -15.74 -35.14 7.33
N ASP A 372 -15.68 -34.28 6.31
CA ASP A 372 -15.97 -34.66 4.94
C ASP A 372 -14.96 -35.66 4.38
N ILE A 373 -13.66 -35.44 4.59
CA ILE A 373 -12.60 -36.40 4.20
C ILE A 373 -12.76 -37.74 4.95
N ALA A 374 -13.18 -37.71 6.22
CA ALA A 374 -13.44 -38.90 7.02
C ALA A 374 -14.75 -39.61 6.67
N GLY A 375 -15.61 -39.02 5.82
CA GLY A 375 -16.92 -39.57 5.48
C GLY A 375 -17.93 -39.51 6.61
N THR A 376 -17.76 -38.58 7.57
CA THR A 376 -18.60 -38.42 8.77
C THR A 376 -19.43 -37.13 8.76
N ILE A 377 -19.57 -36.48 7.61
CA ILE A 377 -20.36 -35.25 7.45
C ILE A 377 -21.85 -35.50 7.67
N GLU A 378 -22.51 -34.61 8.41
CA GLU A 378 -23.95 -34.68 8.68
C GLU A 378 -24.75 -33.89 7.63
N GLU A 379 -26.05 -34.19 7.47
CA GLU A 379 -26.92 -33.50 6.50
C GLU A 379 -27.04 -31.99 6.79
N ALA A 380 -26.98 -31.60 8.08
CA ALA A 380 -27.01 -30.21 8.50
C ALA A 380 -25.75 -29.42 8.10
N ASP A 381 -24.62 -30.10 7.93
CA ASP A 381 -23.30 -29.51 7.67
C ASP A 381 -23.06 -29.28 6.15
N GLN A 382 -23.85 -29.91 5.27
CA GLN A 382 -23.63 -29.88 3.82
C GLN A 382 -23.71 -28.49 3.18
N ILE A 383 -24.63 -27.64 3.65
CA ILE A 383 -24.80 -26.28 3.11
C ILE A 383 -23.58 -25.42 3.45
N GLU A 384 -23.05 -25.56 4.66
CA GLU A 384 -21.88 -24.80 5.10
C GLU A 384 -20.59 -25.33 4.44
N LEU A 385 -20.48 -26.65 4.26
CA LEU A 385 -19.37 -27.28 3.57
C LEU A 385 -19.31 -26.89 2.09
N GLN A 386 -20.45 -26.85 1.40
CA GLN A 386 -20.49 -26.41 0.00
C GLN A 386 -20.02 -24.96 -0.12
N LYS A 387 -20.56 -24.06 0.71
CA LYS A 387 -20.12 -22.66 0.74
C LYS A 387 -18.62 -22.52 1.00
N LEU A 388 -18.06 -23.39 1.83
CA LEU A 388 -16.64 -23.40 2.11
C LEU A 388 -15.81 -23.84 0.90
N TYR A 389 -16.24 -24.87 0.16
CA TYR A 389 -15.53 -25.30 -1.05
C TYR A 389 -15.61 -24.28 -2.19
N ASP A 390 -16.74 -23.58 -2.31
CA ASP A 390 -16.91 -22.48 -3.27
C ASP A 390 -15.88 -21.34 -3.04
N GLU A 391 -15.30 -21.22 -1.83
CA GLU A 391 -14.21 -20.26 -1.56
C GLU A 391 -12.90 -20.62 -2.28
N PHE A 392 -12.71 -21.87 -2.70
CA PHE A 392 -11.45 -22.38 -3.28
C PHE A 392 -11.57 -22.80 -4.74
N THR A 393 -12.75 -23.13 -5.24
CA THR A 393 -12.93 -23.77 -6.55
C THR A 393 -14.37 -23.71 -7.03
N GLU A 394 -14.56 -23.58 -8.35
CA GLU A 394 -15.87 -23.61 -9.02
C GLU A 394 -16.33 -25.03 -9.42
N ASN A 395 -15.56 -26.07 -9.07
CA ASN A 395 -15.91 -27.47 -9.39
C ASN A 395 -16.90 -28.06 -8.37
N ASP A 396 -18.01 -28.61 -8.87
CA ASP A 396 -19.06 -29.25 -8.06
C ASP A 396 -18.64 -30.59 -7.42
N GLU A 397 -17.68 -31.31 -8.01
CA GLU A 397 -17.15 -32.57 -7.47
C GLU A 397 -15.65 -32.47 -7.19
N LEU A 398 -15.26 -32.58 -5.91
CA LEU A 398 -13.87 -32.55 -5.48
C LEU A 398 -13.35 -33.95 -5.18
N SER A 399 -12.19 -34.28 -5.74
CA SER A 399 -11.45 -35.50 -5.39
C SER A 399 -10.92 -35.44 -3.95
N VAL A 400 -10.63 -36.58 -3.35
CA VAL A 400 -10.04 -36.65 -1.99
C VAL A 400 -8.72 -35.89 -1.93
N GLU A 401 -7.92 -35.94 -3.00
CA GLU A 401 -6.65 -35.20 -3.11
C GLU A 401 -6.87 -33.68 -3.11
N GLN A 402 -7.88 -33.18 -3.82
CA GLN A 402 -8.23 -31.76 -3.83
C GLN A 402 -8.71 -31.28 -2.46
N LYS A 403 -9.55 -32.08 -1.77
CA LYS A 403 -9.99 -31.79 -0.40
C LYS A 403 -8.81 -31.74 0.58
N GLN A 404 -7.85 -32.66 0.43
CA GLN A 404 -6.61 -32.66 1.23
C GLN A 404 -5.74 -31.43 0.94
N GLN A 405 -5.67 -30.96 -0.31
CA GLN A 405 -4.96 -29.73 -0.67
C GLN A 405 -5.61 -28.48 -0.06
N ILE A 406 -6.94 -28.37 -0.12
CA ILE A 406 -7.69 -27.26 0.50
C ILE A 406 -7.50 -27.28 2.02
N LEU A 407 -7.57 -28.46 2.65
CA LEU A 407 -7.30 -28.61 4.08
C LEU A 407 -5.88 -28.17 4.45
N ALA A 408 -4.88 -28.56 3.65
CA ALA A 408 -3.50 -28.13 3.86
C ALA A 408 -3.35 -26.60 3.70
N GLN A 409 -4.01 -26.00 2.70
CA GLN A 409 -4.01 -24.55 2.48
C GLN A 409 -4.68 -23.80 3.64
N LEU A 410 -5.80 -24.29 4.17
CA LEU A 410 -6.48 -23.70 5.32
C LEU A 410 -5.65 -23.80 6.60
N LYS A 411 -5.00 -24.96 6.85
CA LYS A 411 -4.08 -25.14 7.98
C LYS A 411 -2.88 -24.20 7.89
N GLU A 412 -2.32 -23.99 6.69
CA GLU A 412 -1.25 -23.03 6.47
C GLU A 412 -1.75 -21.59 6.69
N THR A 413 -2.91 -21.23 6.13
CA THR A 413 -3.55 -19.92 6.30
C THR A 413 -3.84 -19.61 7.76
N GLN A 414 -4.25 -20.62 8.54
CA GLN A 414 -4.44 -20.46 9.98
C GLN A 414 -3.14 -20.03 10.66
N ILE A 415 -2.01 -20.69 10.36
CA ILE A 415 -0.70 -20.34 10.94
C ILE A 415 -0.30 -18.92 10.53
N LEU A 416 -0.52 -18.53 9.28
CA LEU A 416 -0.26 -17.16 8.79
C LEU A 416 -1.07 -16.12 9.57
N ASN A 417 -2.38 -16.35 9.70
CA ASN A 417 -3.27 -15.47 10.45
C ASN A 417 -2.86 -15.36 11.92
N THR A 418 -2.49 -16.49 12.54
CA THR A 418 -1.96 -16.51 13.91
C THR A 418 -0.72 -15.64 14.04
N VAL A 419 0.28 -15.85 13.17
CA VAL A 419 1.54 -15.10 13.21
C VAL A 419 1.27 -13.62 13.02
N ASN A 420 0.40 -13.23 12.08
CA ASN A 420 0.05 -11.83 11.83
C ASN A 420 -0.65 -11.18 13.05
N ILE A 421 -1.76 -11.78 13.52
CA ILE A 421 -2.56 -11.24 14.64
C ILE A 421 -1.71 -11.12 15.89
N TYR A 422 -0.98 -12.17 16.24
CA TYR A 422 -0.21 -12.19 17.48
C TYR A 422 1.08 -11.33 17.37
N SER A 423 1.63 -11.10 16.19
CA SER A 423 2.70 -10.10 16.03
C SER A 423 2.18 -8.69 16.35
N GLN A 424 0.98 -8.33 15.88
CA GLN A 424 0.37 -7.04 16.19
C GLN A 424 0.03 -6.91 17.68
N MET A 425 -0.48 -7.98 18.32
CA MET A 425 -0.69 -7.99 19.76
C MET A 425 0.63 -7.82 20.55
N THR A 426 1.75 -8.39 20.10
CA THR A 426 3.06 -8.15 20.76
C THR A 426 3.48 -6.67 20.64
N ASP A 427 3.22 -6.03 19.50
CA ASP A 427 3.53 -4.62 19.30
C ASP A 427 2.70 -3.73 20.24
N ILE A 428 1.42 -4.06 20.41
CA ILE A 428 0.54 -3.40 21.38
C ILE A 428 1.13 -3.54 22.78
N PHE A 429 1.47 -4.75 23.25
CA PHE A 429 2.02 -4.93 24.60
C PHE A 429 3.38 -4.28 24.82
N LEU A 430 4.26 -4.27 23.81
CA LEU A 430 5.53 -3.53 23.85
C LEU A 430 5.29 -2.03 23.99
N ASN A 431 4.26 -1.48 23.34
CA ASN A 431 3.87 -0.08 23.50
C ASN A 431 3.33 0.20 24.92
N PHE A 432 2.60 -0.72 25.54
CA PHE A 432 2.22 -0.60 26.96
C PHE A 432 3.45 -0.56 27.87
N GLN A 433 4.41 -1.47 27.65
CA GLN A 433 5.65 -1.55 28.41
C GLN A 433 6.48 -0.26 28.29
N ALA A 434 6.69 0.23 27.07
CA ALA A 434 7.42 1.48 26.81
C ALA A 434 6.79 2.69 27.51
N ASN A 435 5.48 2.63 27.77
CA ASN A 435 4.73 3.68 28.43
C ASN A 435 4.48 3.42 29.92
N ASN A 436 5.20 2.50 30.57
CA ASN A 436 4.99 2.12 31.98
C ASN A 436 3.50 1.91 32.28
N SER A 437 2.85 1.06 31.48
CA SER A 437 1.42 0.81 31.57
C SER A 437 1.14 -0.69 31.56
N PHE A 438 -0.03 -1.05 32.08
CA PHE A 438 -0.49 -2.42 32.18
C PHE A 438 -1.94 -2.54 31.72
N PHE A 439 -2.22 -3.61 30.98
CA PHE A 439 -3.56 -4.00 30.55
C PHE A 439 -3.91 -5.34 31.21
N PRO A 440 -4.52 -5.32 32.41
CA PRO A 440 -4.81 -6.52 33.20
C PRO A 440 -5.89 -7.43 32.59
N ASP A 441 -6.83 -6.88 31.82
CA ASP A 441 -7.92 -7.65 31.21
C ASP A 441 -7.64 -7.99 29.73
N ALA A 442 -6.39 -8.31 29.38
CA ALA A 442 -5.97 -8.56 28.01
C ALA A 442 -6.34 -9.96 27.49
N LYS A 443 -7.65 -10.23 27.40
CA LYS A 443 -8.23 -11.46 26.82
C LYS A 443 -8.53 -11.31 25.32
N PRO A 444 -8.54 -12.39 24.53
CA PRO A 444 -8.75 -12.30 23.07
C PRO A 444 -10.08 -11.66 22.66
N THR A 445 -11.11 -11.71 23.51
CA THR A 445 -12.41 -11.05 23.23
C THR A 445 -12.38 -9.52 23.36
N ASN A 446 -11.33 -8.96 23.96
CA ASN A 446 -11.11 -7.52 24.05
C ASN A 446 -10.26 -6.96 22.89
N PHE A 447 -9.75 -7.84 22.01
CA PHE A 447 -9.05 -7.49 20.78
C PHE A 447 -9.95 -7.79 19.58
N LEU A 448 -10.18 -6.78 18.74
CA LEU A 448 -10.99 -6.86 17.53
C LEU A 448 -10.10 -6.94 16.29
N VAL A 449 -10.60 -7.61 15.25
CA VAL A 449 -9.92 -7.76 13.96
C VAL A 449 -10.75 -7.05 12.88
N THR A 450 -10.15 -6.08 12.20
CA THR A 450 -10.79 -5.33 11.10
C THR A 450 -10.89 -6.19 9.83
N GLU A 451 -11.56 -5.68 8.79
CA GLU A 451 -11.59 -6.36 7.48
C GLU A 451 -10.21 -6.46 6.81
N PHE A 452 -9.26 -5.60 7.22
CA PHE A 452 -7.88 -5.56 6.74
C PHE A 452 -6.88 -6.28 7.67
N ASP A 453 -7.36 -7.16 8.56
CA ASP A 453 -6.52 -7.91 9.50
C ASP A 453 -5.73 -7.05 10.50
N GLN A 454 -6.19 -5.83 10.79
CA GLN A 454 -5.63 -5.00 11.86
C GLN A 454 -6.24 -5.37 13.21
N VAL A 455 -5.40 -5.48 14.25
CA VAL A 455 -5.80 -5.80 15.62
C VAL A 455 -5.96 -4.51 16.43
N LEU A 456 -7.12 -4.33 17.07
CA LEU A 456 -7.47 -3.15 17.84
C LEU A 456 -8.04 -3.51 19.21
N ILE A 457 -7.73 -2.75 20.25
CA ILE A 457 -8.31 -2.88 21.59
C ILE A 457 -9.64 -2.12 21.64
N ALA A 458 -10.71 -2.82 22.02
CA ALA A 458 -12.03 -2.21 22.18
C ALA A 458 -12.41 -1.85 23.62
N ASP A 459 -11.73 -2.43 24.63
CA ASP A 459 -11.97 -2.15 26.04
C ASP A 459 -10.73 -1.56 26.72
N THR A 460 -10.86 -0.30 27.17
CA THR A 460 -9.74 0.51 27.67
C THR A 460 -9.83 0.84 29.15
N LYS A 461 -10.89 0.39 29.84
CA LYS A 461 -11.18 0.80 31.23
C LYS A 461 -10.21 0.26 32.25
N SER A 462 -9.61 -0.88 31.96
CA SER A 462 -8.76 -1.59 32.91
C SER A 462 -7.30 -1.14 32.84
N PHE A 463 -6.95 -0.21 31.93
CA PHE A 463 -5.60 0.29 31.79
C PHE A 463 -5.09 0.95 33.08
N LEU A 464 -3.85 0.63 33.43
CA LEU A 464 -3.20 1.08 34.65
C LEU A 464 -1.80 1.60 34.36
N ASN A 465 -1.32 2.50 35.22
CA ASN A 465 0.09 2.90 35.23
C ASN A 465 0.89 1.91 36.09
N THR A 466 2.13 1.65 35.70
CA THR A 466 3.08 0.84 36.47
C THR A 466 4.19 1.71 37.04
N GLU A 467 4.87 1.21 38.07
CA GLU A 467 6.07 1.82 38.62
C GLU A 467 7.30 1.06 38.12
N ASN A 468 8.01 1.64 37.15
CA ASN A 468 9.17 1.01 36.51
C ASN A 468 8.86 -0.40 35.96
N GLY A 469 7.68 -0.57 35.35
CA GLY A 469 7.24 -1.85 34.80
C GLY A 469 6.59 -2.82 35.80
N ASN A 470 6.60 -2.50 37.11
CA ASN A 470 5.95 -3.33 38.13
C ASN A 470 4.57 -2.78 38.51
N VAL A 471 3.67 -3.72 38.79
CA VAL A 471 2.34 -3.45 39.34
C VAL A 471 2.47 -3.49 40.86
N ASP A 472 2.08 -2.41 41.54
CA ASP A 472 1.85 -2.40 42.99
C ASP A 472 0.35 -2.43 43.25
N PRO A 473 -0.22 -3.61 43.58
CA PRO A 473 -1.64 -3.74 43.84
C PRO A 473 -2.10 -2.83 44.98
N ARG A 474 -1.30 -2.61 46.04
CA ARG A 474 -1.73 -1.76 47.16
C ARG A 474 -1.89 -0.31 46.74
N LYS A 475 -0.97 0.19 45.90
CA LYS A 475 -1.09 1.54 45.34
C LYS A 475 -2.30 1.66 44.41
N ILE A 476 -2.52 0.67 43.54
CA ILE A 476 -3.69 0.66 42.65
C ILE A 476 -4.98 0.63 43.46
N HIS A 477 -5.08 -0.14 44.54
CA HIS A 477 -6.26 -0.16 45.42
C HIS A 477 -6.45 1.16 46.18
N GLN A 478 -5.41 1.96 46.39
CA GLN A 478 -5.51 3.32 46.95
C GLN A 478 -6.00 4.35 45.91
N GLU A 479 -5.70 4.12 44.63
CA GLU A 479 -6.01 5.02 43.51
C GLU A 479 -7.25 4.60 42.70
N GLY A 480 -7.75 3.36 42.86
CA GLY A 480 -8.79 2.73 42.04
C GLY A 480 -9.03 1.23 42.36
N TYR A 481 -9.40 0.43 41.34
CA TYR A 481 -9.70 -1.01 41.42
C TYR A 481 -9.02 -1.82 40.32
N LEU A 482 -8.33 -2.91 40.64
CA LEU A 482 -7.75 -3.80 39.65
C LEU A 482 -8.84 -4.65 38.94
N GLN A 483 -9.18 -4.33 37.68
CA GLN A 483 -10.18 -5.05 36.89
C GLN A 483 -9.54 -6.11 35.98
N TYR A 484 -10.01 -7.35 36.03
CA TYR A 484 -9.51 -8.49 35.24
C TYR A 484 -10.57 -9.59 35.10
N THR A 485 -10.34 -10.55 34.21
CA THR A 485 -11.20 -11.73 34.00
C THR A 485 -10.69 -12.94 34.78
N LEU A 486 -11.59 -13.63 35.50
CA LEU A 486 -11.26 -14.88 36.22
C LEU A 486 -10.80 -15.96 35.22
N GLY A 487 -9.77 -16.73 35.57
CA GLY A 487 -9.13 -17.71 34.68
C GLY A 487 -8.17 -17.11 33.65
N PHE A 488 -8.10 -15.77 33.53
CA PHE A 488 -7.18 -15.07 32.63
C PHE A 488 -6.16 -14.27 33.44
N ARG A 489 -5.39 -14.97 34.27
CA ARG A 489 -4.33 -14.42 35.13
C ARG A 489 -3.33 -15.51 35.52
N SER A 490 -2.10 -15.11 35.81
CA SER A 490 -1.03 -16.02 36.23
C SER A 490 -0.88 -16.10 37.75
N LEU A 491 -0.10 -17.07 38.25
CA LEU A 491 0.16 -17.23 39.68
C LEU A 491 0.76 -15.98 40.34
N GLN A 492 1.64 -15.23 39.65
CA GLN A 492 2.19 -13.98 40.21
C GLN A 492 1.10 -12.90 40.41
N PHE A 493 0.07 -12.87 39.57
CA PHE A 493 -1.05 -11.97 39.74
C PHE A 493 -1.88 -12.39 40.95
N GLU A 494 -2.19 -13.69 41.08
CA GLU A 494 -2.97 -14.21 42.21
C GLU A 494 -2.27 -13.96 43.55
N HIS A 495 -0.94 -14.06 43.62
CA HIS A 495 -0.18 -13.62 44.79
C HIS A 495 -0.24 -12.10 45.00
N GLY A 496 -0.31 -11.32 43.91
CA GLY A 496 -0.52 -9.88 43.93
C GLY A 496 -1.84 -9.45 44.59
N ASP A 497 -2.89 -10.28 44.56
CA ASP A 497 -4.13 -10.03 45.31
C ASP A 497 -3.87 -9.93 46.84
N HIS A 498 -2.74 -10.46 47.31
CA HIS A 498 -2.26 -10.34 48.69
C HIS A 498 -1.32 -9.14 48.94
N GLY A 499 -1.14 -8.27 47.94
CA GLY A 499 -0.39 -7.02 48.03
C GLY A 499 1.09 -7.10 47.60
N GLU A 500 1.50 -8.21 47.00
CA GLU A 500 2.85 -8.41 46.44
C GLU A 500 3.02 -7.66 45.10
N LEU A 501 4.22 -7.13 44.85
CA LEU A 501 4.54 -6.51 43.57
C LEU A 501 4.80 -7.59 42.52
N PHE A 502 4.34 -7.38 41.29
CA PHE A 502 4.60 -8.30 40.17
C PHE A 502 4.89 -7.57 38.86
N SER A 503 5.51 -8.28 37.91
CA SER A 503 5.88 -7.71 36.62
C SER A 503 4.69 -7.67 35.65
N ALA A 504 4.39 -6.47 35.13
CA ALA A 504 3.35 -6.29 34.13
C ALA A 504 3.67 -7.00 32.82
N GLU A 505 4.93 -6.95 32.37
CA GLU A 505 5.39 -7.60 31.15
C GLU A 505 5.22 -9.12 31.23
N LYS A 506 5.66 -9.72 32.34
CA LYS A 506 5.51 -11.17 32.52
C LYS A 506 4.06 -11.57 32.58
N GLU A 507 3.18 -10.72 33.11
CA GLU A 507 1.75 -10.99 33.09
C GLU A 507 1.19 -10.94 31.67
N HIS A 508 1.53 -9.91 30.88
CA HIS A 508 1.16 -9.83 29.47
C HIS A 508 1.62 -11.06 28.68
N SER A 509 2.83 -11.58 28.94
CA SER A 509 3.29 -12.85 28.36
C SER A 509 2.36 -14.01 28.66
N TYR A 510 1.90 -14.12 29.89
CA TYR A 510 1.01 -15.22 30.29
C TYR A 510 -0.35 -15.13 29.60
N LEU A 511 -0.96 -13.93 29.62
CA LEU A 511 -2.25 -13.68 28.97
C LEU A 511 -2.16 -13.93 27.46
N MET A 512 -1.05 -13.52 26.84
CA MET A 512 -0.81 -13.77 25.42
C MET A 512 -0.67 -15.25 25.09
N GLY A 513 0.01 -16.03 25.94
CA GLY A 513 0.14 -17.46 25.78
C GLY A 513 -1.22 -18.19 25.85
N LEU A 514 -2.06 -17.84 26.83
CA LEU A 514 -3.43 -18.37 26.93
C LEU A 514 -4.28 -17.99 25.72
N SER A 515 -4.21 -16.72 25.30
CA SER A 515 -4.91 -16.24 24.10
C SER A 515 -4.51 -17.04 22.87
N LEU A 516 -3.19 -17.19 22.64
CA LEU A 516 -2.62 -17.91 21.50
C LEU A 516 -3.07 -19.37 21.48
N TYR A 517 -3.10 -20.03 22.65
CA TYR A 517 -3.64 -21.38 22.78
C TYR A 517 -5.11 -21.43 22.36
N CYS A 518 -5.97 -20.62 22.98
CA CYS A 518 -7.40 -20.58 22.67
C CYS A 518 -7.70 -20.31 21.19
N TYR A 519 -6.92 -19.43 20.54
CA TYR A 519 -7.05 -19.16 19.11
C TYR A 519 -6.67 -20.38 18.26
N MET A 520 -5.54 -21.02 18.57
CA MET A 520 -5.05 -22.17 17.81
C MET A 520 -5.93 -23.41 17.99
N THR A 521 -6.59 -23.57 19.14
CA THR A 521 -7.43 -24.74 19.43
C THR A 521 -8.92 -24.49 19.29
N GLY A 522 -9.35 -23.22 19.14
CA GLY A 522 -10.76 -22.85 19.14
C GLY A 522 -11.44 -23.01 20.50
N THR A 523 -10.70 -22.89 21.61
CA THR A 523 -11.22 -23.12 22.97
C THR A 523 -11.88 -21.86 23.55
N ASP A 524 -13.16 -21.99 23.96
CA ASP A 524 -13.94 -20.91 24.59
C ASP A 524 -13.38 -20.52 25.98
N LEU A 525 -13.45 -19.24 26.33
CA LEU A 525 -12.93 -18.72 27.61
C LEU A 525 -13.58 -19.35 28.84
N ASN A 526 -14.84 -19.78 28.74
CA ASN A 526 -15.56 -20.40 29.86
C ASN A 526 -15.03 -21.79 30.23
N GLN A 527 -14.22 -22.40 29.36
CA GLN A 527 -13.59 -23.70 29.60
C GLN A 527 -12.26 -23.58 30.35
N ILE A 528 -11.71 -22.37 30.46
CA ILE A 528 -10.44 -22.13 31.16
C ILE A 528 -10.69 -22.27 32.67
N PRO A 529 -9.85 -23.05 33.39
CA PRO A 529 -9.94 -23.14 34.85
C PRO A 529 -9.82 -21.76 35.50
N LYS A 530 -10.53 -21.54 36.60
CA LYS A 530 -10.52 -20.22 37.27
C LYS A 530 -9.20 -19.90 37.97
N GLU A 531 -8.49 -20.93 38.43
CA GLU A 531 -7.25 -20.83 39.20
C GLU A 531 -6.04 -21.17 38.32
N ALA A 532 -5.00 -20.33 38.37
CA ALA A 532 -3.85 -20.45 37.48
C ALA A 532 -3.05 -21.76 37.67
N LYS A 533 -3.16 -22.38 38.85
CA LYS A 533 -2.51 -23.66 39.18
C LYS A 533 -3.01 -24.83 38.32
N ASP A 534 -4.23 -24.75 37.80
CA ASP A 534 -4.89 -25.82 37.03
C ASP A 534 -4.68 -25.63 35.52
N HIS A 535 -4.11 -24.50 35.07
CA HIS A 535 -3.87 -24.21 33.66
C HIS A 535 -2.91 -25.20 32.95
N PRO A 536 -1.83 -25.72 33.57
CA PRO A 536 -0.96 -26.69 32.91
C PRO A 536 -1.68 -27.97 32.47
N ASP A 537 -2.67 -28.44 33.24
CA ASP A 537 -3.47 -29.63 32.90
C ASP A 537 -4.50 -29.32 31.80
N PHE A 538 -4.93 -28.05 31.70
CA PHE A 538 -5.83 -27.56 30.64
C PHE A 538 -5.11 -27.38 29.29
N LEU A 539 -3.86 -26.91 29.28
CA LEU A 539 -3.08 -26.65 28.07
C LEU A 539 -2.59 -27.96 27.41
N ASN A 540 -3.49 -28.61 26.67
CA ASN A 540 -3.20 -29.83 25.93
C ASN A 540 -2.63 -29.55 24.53
N PHE A 541 -1.42 -30.05 24.26
CA PHE A 541 -0.69 -29.85 23.00
C PHE A 541 -0.60 -31.12 22.13
N ASP A 542 -1.44 -32.12 22.38
CA ASP A 542 -1.49 -33.35 21.58
C ASP A 542 -2.30 -33.19 20.28
N GLY A 543 -3.05 -32.09 20.15
CA GLY A 543 -3.84 -31.78 18.96
C GLY A 543 -3.02 -31.68 17.67
N GLU A 544 -3.63 -32.03 16.53
CA GLU A 544 -2.96 -32.10 15.22
C GLU A 544 -2.31 -30.77 14.81
N VAL A 545 -2.91 -29.65 15.19
CA VAL A 545 -2.43 -28.29 14.89
C VAL A 545 -1.00 -28.03 15.40
N PHE A 546 -0.55 -28.76 16.44
CA PHE A 546 0.79 -28.64 17.00
C PHE A 546 1.79 -29.63 16.41
N GLN A 547 1.37 -30.58 15.56
CA GLN A 547 2.24 -31.66 15.09
C GLN A 547 3.13 -31.26 13.90
N SER A 548 2.73 -30.27 13.11
CA SER A 548 3.56 -29.76 12.00
C SER A 548 4.83 -29.07 12.52
N PRO A 549 5.91 -28.93 11.73
CA PRO A 549 7.12 -28.22 12.18
C PRO A 549 6.85 -26.80 12.68
N LYS A 550 5.94 -26.07 12.03
CA LYS A 550 5.48 -24.74 12.47
C LYS A 550 4.61 -24.80 13.72
N GLY A 551 3.71 -25.79 13.79
CA GLY A 551 2.90 -26.07 14.98
C GLY A 551 3.73 -26.38 16.22
N GLN A 552 4.85 -27.10 16.08
CA GLN A 552 5.79 -27.37 17.18
C GLN A 552 6.49 -26.11 17.67
N LYS A 553 6.80 -25.17 16.77
CA LYS A 553 7.35 -23.85 17.16
C LYS A 553 6.32 -23.01 17.90
N LEU A 554 5.06 -23.02 17.45
CA LEU A 554 3.96 -22.35 18.17
C LEU A 554 3.71 -22.99 19.54
N LYS A 555 3.77 -24.32 19.65
CA LYS A 555 3.72 -25.04 20.93
C LYS A 555 4.82 -24.57 21.88
N ALA A 556 6.07 -24.53 21.40
CA ALA A 556 7.20 -24.06 22.21
C ALA A 556 7.02 -22.60 22.66
N LEU A 557 6.50 -21.74 21.78
CA LEU A 557 6.17 -20.35 22.11
C LEU A 557 5.10 -20.27 23.20
N ILE A 558 3.97 -20.97 23.05
CA ILE A 558 2.89 -20.98 24.05
C ILE A 558 3.44 -21.46 25.39
N GLN A 559 4.18 -22.56 25.42
CA GLN A 559 4.77 -23.10 26.65
C GLN A 559 5.74 -22.12 27.33
N GLY A 560 6.54 -21.40 26.54
CA GLY A 560 7.44 -20.36 27.04
C GLY A 560 6.70 -19.12 27.57
N LEU A 561 5.59 -18.75 26.94
CA LEU A 561 4.73 -17.64 27.37
C LEU A 561 3.89 -17.98 28.62
N THR A 562 3.46 -19.22 28.77
CA THR A 562 2.63 -19.67 29.90
C THR A 562 3.44 -20.34 31.02
N HIS A 563 4.76 -20.15 31.06
CA HIS A 563 5.60 -20.76 32.08
C HIS A 563 5.15 -20.33 33.50
N HIS A 564 5.08 -21.30 34.42
CA HIS A 564 4.58 -21.10 35.79
C HIS A 564 5.42 -20.09 36.57
N ASP A 565 6.75 -20.22 36.49
CA ASP A 565 7.72 -19.25 37.00
C ASP A 565 7.82 -18.05 36.06
N ALA A 566 7.58 -16.85 36.58
CA ALA A 566 7.59 -15.60 35.84
C ALA A 566 8.99 -15.23 35.33
N ASP A 567 10.06 -15.61 36.04
CA ASP A 567 11.44 -15.29 35.63
C ASP A 567 11.89 -16.13 34.43
N GLN A 568 11.36 -17.35 34.30
CA GLN A 568 11.61 -18.25 33.17
C GLN A 568 10.66 -18.01 31.99
N ARG A 569 9.64 -17.16 32.17
CA ARG A 569 8.65 -16.85 31.14
C ARG A 569 9.27 -15.96 30.06
N LEU A 570 8.98 -16.26 28.79
CA LEU A 570 9.44 -15.43 27.67
C LEU A 570 8.99 -13.98 27.82
N SER A 571 9.83 -13.04 27.43
CA SER A 571 9.45 -11.63 27.31
C SER A 571 8.57 -11.37 26.09
N MET A 572 7.89 -10.23 26.06
CA MET A 572 7.17 -9.77 24.86
C MET A 572 8.09 -9.61 23.65
N GLN A 573 9.32 -9.12 23.86
CA GLN A 573 10.29 -9.02 22.78
C GLN A 573 10.72 -10.40 22.27
N GLN A 574 10.99 -11.35 23.16
CA GLN A 574 11.32 -12.73 22.77
C GLN A 574 10.16 -13.42 22.06
N ALA A 575 8.92 -13.15 22.48
CA ALA A 575 7.72 -13.63 21.81
C ALA A 575 7.59 -13.07 20.40
N LYS A 576 7.83 -11.76 20.22
CA LYS A 576 7.88 -11.10 18.91
C LYS A 576 8.98 -11.69 18.03
N ASP A 577 10.18 -11.89 18.57
CA ASP A 577 11.30 -12.49 17.84
C ASP A 577 10.99 -13.94 17.44
N ALA A 578 10.32 -14.70 18.31
CA ALA A 578 9.89 -16.07 18.03
C ALA A 578 8.78 -16.11 16.95
N LEU A 579 7.77 -15.24 17.04
CA LEU A 579 6.74 -15.08 16.01
C LEU A 579 7.34 -14.64 14.68
N HIS A 580 8.29 -13.70 14.72
CA HIS A 580 9.04 -13.25 13.56
C HIS A 580 9.93 -14.35 12.99
N ALA A 581 10.52 -15.22 13.79
CA ALA A 581 11.27 -16.39 13.31
C ALA A 581 10.35 -17.44 12.69
N ILE A 582 9.16 -17.66 13.27
CA ILE A 582 8.10 -18.47 12.65
C ILE A 582 7.63 -17.81 11.35
N ALA A 583 7.58 -16.47 11.30
CA ALA A 583 7.30 -15.67 10.12
C ALA A 583 8.47 -15.57 9.15
N HIS A 584 9.73 -15.74 9.52
CA HIS A 584 10.86 -15.64 8.59
C HIS A 584 11.09 -16.95 7.84
N ASP A 585 10.55 -18.03 8.38
CA ASP A 585 10.18 -19.20 7.59
C ASP A 585 8.95 -18.93 6.66
N ILE A 586 8.44 -17.67 6.60
CA ILE A 586 7.26 -17.16 5.86
C ILE A 586 7.51 -15.70 5.35
N LYS A 587 8.38 -15.50 4.35
CA LYS A 587 8.76 -14.16 3.83
C LYS A 587 7.61 -13.12 3.69
N VAL A 588 7.67 -11.98 4.40
CA VAL A 588 6.95 -10.70 4.08
C VAL A 588 7.82 -9.49 4.48
N GLU A 589 7.94 -8.47 3.61
CA GLU A 589 8.97 -7.40 3.64
C GLU A 589 8.44 -6.01 4.06
N LYS A 590 9.30 -5.16 4.66
CA LYS A 590 8.96 -3.81 5.20
C LYS A 590 9.26 -2.61 4.27
N SER A 591 9.86 -2.81 3.12
CA SER A 591 10.29 -1.73 2.21
C SER A 591 9.40 -1.71 0.96
N PRO A 592 8.90 -0.54 0.47
CA PRO A 592 8.12 -0.48 -0.77
C PRO A 592 8.82 -1.11 -1.96
N PHE A 593 10.15 -1.00 -2.00
CA PHE A 593 11.00 -1.62 -3.01
C PHE A 593 12.08 -2.46 -2.33
N LYS A 594 12.32 -3.66 -2.86
CA LYS A 594 13.49 -4.48 -2.52
C LYS A 594 14.73 -4.01 -3.26
N SER A 595 14.58 -3.45 -4.46
CA SER A 595 15.71 -2.99 -5.29
C SER A 595 15.54 -1.57 -5.82
N LYS A 596 16.66 -0.94 -6.20
CA LYS A 596 16.65 0.38 -6.86
C LYS A 596 15.97 0.30 -8.22
N THR A 597 16.19 -0.80 -8.94
CA THR A 597 15.55 -1.09 -10.23
C THR A 597 14.03 -1.06 -10.12
N GLU A 598 13.44 -1.72 -9.12
CA GLU A 598 11.99 -1.66 -8.89
C GLU A 598 11.51 -0.22 -8.67
N ALA A 599 12.24 0.54 -7.85
CA ALA A 599 11.89 1.91 -7.51
C ALA A 599 11.99 2.87 -8.73
N TYR A 600 13.00 2.68 -9.59
CA TYR A 600 13.17 3.51 -10.78
C TYR A 600 12.16 3.17 -11.87
N PHE A 601 11.84 1.90 -12.09
CA PHE A 601 10.76 1.51 -12.99
C PHE A 601 9.41 2.02 -12.50
N PHE A 602 9.21 2.00 -11.19
CA PHE A 602 8.03 2.59 -10.58
C PHE A 602 7.92 4.10 -10.87
N ALA A 603 8.99 4.86 -10.67
CA ALA A 603 9.03 6.28 -11.00
C ALA A 603 8.80 6.56 -12.49
N LEU A 604 9.49 5.81 -13.37
CA LEU A 604 9.37 5.95 -14.82
C LEU A 604 7.94 5.69 -15.29
N TYR A 605 7.28 4.65 -14.76
CA TYR A 605 5.88 4.36 -15.07
C TYR A 605 4.97 5.55 -14.77
N ASN A 606 5.10 6.13 -13.57
CA ASN A 606 4.28 7.27 -13.18
C ASN A 606 4.56 8.51 -14.03
N LEU A 607 5.83 8.78 -14.36
CA LEU A 607 6.19 9.87 -15.29
C LEU A 607 5.54 9.67 -16.67
N MET A 608 5.54 8.45 -17.19
CA MET A 608 4.91 8.15 -18.47
C MET A 608 3.38 8.26 -18.43
N GLU A 609 2.73 7.88 -17.33
CA GLU A 609 1.29 8.13 -17.16
C GLU A 609 0.96 9.62 -17.11
N LEU A 610 1.81 10.43 -16.46
CA LEU A 610 1.66 11.88 -16.45
C LEU A 610 1.76 12.47 -17.87
N ALA A 611 2.75 12.05 -18.65
CA ALA A 611 2.93 12.50 -20.03
C ALA A 611 1.74 12.19 -20.95
N LYS A 612 0.94 11.14 -20.69
CA LYS A 612 -0.29 10.88 -21.46
C LYS A 612 -1.36 11.95 -21.26
N THR A 613 -1.33 12.64 -20.12
CA THR A 613 -2.33 13.65 -19.73
C THR A 613 -1.82 15.08 -19.85
N SER A 614 -0.52 15.25 -20.15
CA SER A 614 0.19 16.53 -20.14
C SER A 614 1.23 16.55 -21.25
N ASN A 615 1.18 17.54 -22.14
CA ASN A 615 2.17 17.72 -23.20
C ASN A 615 3.29 18.68 -22.77
N ASP A 616 3.92 18.38 -21.62
CA ASP A 616 4.94 19.22 -20.96
C ASP A 616 6.36 18.69 -21.26
N GLU A 617 7.20 19.54 -21.85
CA GLU A 617 8.58 19.21 -22.23
C GLU A 617 9.47 18.81 -21.04
N HIS A 618 9.18 19.30 -19.83
CA HIS A 618 9.93 18.94 -18.63
C HIS A 618 9.64 17.50 -18.19
N ILE A 619 8.40 17.02 -18.37
CA ILE A 619 8.03 15.62 -18.09
C ILE A 619 8.77 14.70 -19.05
N GLU A 620 8.77 15.02 -20.34
CA GLU A 620 9.53 14.28 -21.36
C GLU A 620 11.03 14.25 -21.05
N GLN A 621 11.58 15.38 -20.59
CA GLN A 621 12.97 15.45 -20.15
C GLN A 621 13.24 14.58 -18.91
N ALA A 622 12.35 14.56 -17.92
CA ALA A 622 12.48 13.70 -16.75
C ALA A 622 12.33 12.20 -17.07
N ILE A 623 11.42 11.84 -17.99
CA ILE A 623 11.30 10.48 -18.54
C ILE A 623 12.63 10.06 -19.15
N LYS A 624 13.23 10.92 -19.97
CA LYS A 624 14.54 10.68 -20.58
C LYS A 624 15.62 10.50 -19.51
N GLU A 625 15.69 11.37 -18.52
CA GLU A 625 16.67 11.26 -17.43
C GLU A 625 16.46 10.01 -16.57
N MET A 626 15.21 9.58 -16.32
CA MET A 626 14.95 8.34 -15.59
C MET A 626 15.31 7.08 -16.39
N LYS A 627 15.06 7.06 -17.70
CA LYS A 627 15.55 5.99 -18.58
C LYS A 627 17.07 5.88 -18.50
N ILE A 628 17.79 7.02 -18.50
CA ILE A 628 19.24 7.07 -18.32
C ILE A 628 19.69 6.44 -17.00
N LEU A 629 19.00 6.71 -15.89
CA LEU A 629 19.36 6.11 -14.60
C LEU A 629 19.17 4.59 -14.57
N ILE A 630 18.09 4.08 -15.18
CA ILE A 630 17.84 2.65 -15.29
C ILE A 630 18.90 1.99 -16.18
N GLU A 631 19.18 2.59 -17.34
CA GLU A 631 20.21 2.12 -18.28
C GLU A 631 21.61 2.13 -17.66
N ASN A 632 21.88 3.04 -16.73
CA ASN A 632 23.16 3.14 -16.06
C ASN A 632 23.23 2.42 -14.72
N HIS A 633 22.22 1.62 -14.39
CA HIS A 633 22.14 0.89 -13.13
C HIS A 633 22.50 1.80 -11.93
N GLU A 634 21.90 3.00 -11.90
CA GLU A 634 22.32 4.04 -10.97
C GLU A 634 22.22 3.59 -9.51
N GLN A 635 23.35 3.60 -8.81
CA GLN A 635 23.42 3.12 -7.44
C GLN A 635 23.01 4.18 -6.40
N ASP A 636 23.01 5.47 -6.77
CA ASP A 636 22.60 6.56 -5.88
C ASP A 636 21.11 6.95 -6.09
N PRO A 637 20.19 6.49 -5.22
CA PRO A 637 18.76 6.80 -5.33
C PRO A 637 18.46 8.30 -5.21
N ARG A 638 19.39 9.10 -4.69
CA ARG A 638 19.24 10.56 -4.60
C ARG A 638 19.19 11.20 -5.97
N LYS A 639 19.80 10.62 -7.00
CA LYS A 639 19.74 11.18 -8.36
C LYS A 639 18.33 11.08 -8.94
N ALA A 640 17.70 9.91 -8.84
CA ALA A 640 16.30 9.71 -9.26
C ALA A 640 15.36 10.65 -8.51
N ALA A 641 15.53 10.74 -7.18
CA ALA A 641 14.73 11.65 -6.36
C ALA A 641 14.97 13.13 -6.72
N THR A 642 16.18 13.52 -7.11
CA THR A 642 16.48 14.89 -7.55
C THR A 642 15.78 15.22 -8.86
N ILE A 643 15.77 14.31 -9.83
CA ILE A 643 15.04 14.48 -11.10
C ILE A 643 13.56 14.72 -10.82
N LEU A 644 12.94 13.84 -10.03
CA LEU A 644 11.52 13.91 -9.68
C LEU A 644 11.18 15.17 -8.90
N THR A 645 12.02 15.57 -7.93
CA THR A 645 11.80 16.78 -7.12
C THR A 645 11.99 18.05 -7.95
N SER A 646 12.96 18.07 -8.88
CA SER A 646 13.17 19.17 -9.81
C SER A 646 11.98 19.33 -10.75
N LEU A 647 11.51 18.24 -11.36
CA LEU A 647 10.31 18.26 -12.20
C LEU A 647 9.08 18.73 -11.41
N ALA A 648 8.89 18.21 -10.19
CA ALA A 648 7.79 18.63 -9.32
C ALA A 648 7.81 20.13 -8.99
N SER A 649 8.94 20.83 -9.14
CA SER A 649 8.99 22.30 -8.96
C SER A 649 8.62 23.08 -10.22
N GLN A 650 8.58 22.41 -11.38
CA GLN A 650 8.34 22.99 -12.70
C GLN A 650 6.89 22.76 -13.20
N LEU A 651 6.19 21.77 -12.66
CA LEU A 651 4.79 21.48 -13.02
C LEU A 651 3.81 22.45 -12.37
N GLU A 652 2.73 22.80 -13.07
CA GLU A 652 1.68 23.67 -12.53
C GLU A 652 0.67 22.92 -11.64
N ASP A 653 0.45 21.62 -11.87
CA ASP A 653 -0.54 20.83 -11.13
C ASP A 653 -0.01 20.32 -9.78
N GLU A 654 -0.59 20.81 -8.69
CA GLU A 654 -0.21 20.50 -7.31
C GLU A 654 -0.29 18.99 -6.99
N GLY A 655 -1.23 18.27 -7.60
CA GLY A 655 -1.38 16.82 -7.47
C GLY A 655 -0.20 16.06 -8.08
N GLN A 656 0.22 16.45 -9.28
CA GLN A 656 1.40 15.92 -9.95
C GLN A 656 2.68 16.25 -9.18
N GLN A 657 2.81 17.49 -8.67
CA GLN A 657 3.97 17.86 -7.83
C GLN A 657 4.07 16.98 -6.58
N THR A 658 2.94 16.73 -5.92
CA THR A 658 2.87 15.93 -4.69
C THR A 658 3.26 14.48 -4.98
N LEU A 659 2.62 13.87 -5.98
CA LEU A 659 2.94 12.51 -6.43
C LEU A 659 4.45 12.34 -6.67
N LEU A 660 5.07 13.24 -7.43
CA LEU A 660 6.49 13.13 -7.76
C LEU A 660 7.41 13.30 -6.54
N ARG A 661 7.07 14.19 -5.59
CA ARG A 661 7.83 14.38 -4.34
C ARG A 661 7.73 13.15 -3.43
N ASP A 662 6.59 12.48 -3.40
CA ASP A 662 6.40 11.30 -2.55
C ASP A 662 7.10 10.07 -3.11
N ILE A 663 7.08 9.90 -4.44
CA ILE A 663 7.90 8.89 -5.12
C ILE A 663 9.38 9.17 -4.85
N ALA A 664 9.82 10.43 -4.98
CA ALA A 664 11.20 10.83 -4.70
C ALA A 664 11.61 10.53 -3.24
N SER A 665 10.75 10.87 -2.27
CA SER A 665 10.98 10.58 -0.86
C SER A 665 11.08 9.07 -0.62
N THR A 666 10.18 8.28 -1.20
CA THR A 666 10.16 6.83 -0.99
C THR A 666 11.37 6.14 -1.59
N ILE A 667 11.83 6.59 -2.76
CA ILE A 667 13.10 6.16 -3.35
C ILE A 667 14.27 6.46 -2.38
N GLN A 668 14.30 7.64 -1.76
CA GLN A 668 15.37 7.97 -0.82
C GLN A 668 15.33 7.16 0.48
N THR A 669 14.14 6.77 0.95
CA THR A 669 13.96 6.14 2.26
C THR A 669 13.84 4.61 2.22
N SER A 670 13.75 4.00 1.02
CA SER A 670 13.65 2.53 0.89
C SER A 670 14.93 1.83 1.34
N ALA A 671 14.78 0.65 1.97
CA ALA A 671 15.90 -0.07 2.57
C ALA A 671 16.74 -0.86 1.55
N TYR A 672 16.16 -1.16 0.39
CA TYR A 672 16.80 -1.90 -0.72
C TYR A 672 17.48 -3.21 -0.29
N GLN A 673 16.83 -3.96 0.60
CA GLN A 673 17.37 -5.19 1.15
C GLN A 673 17.01 -6.38 0.25
N GLN A 674 18.04 -7.03 -0.29
CA GLN A 674 17.95 -8.27 -1.04
C GLN A 674 19.09 -9.19 -0.66
N THR A 675 18.81 -10.48 -0.58
CA THR A 675 19.84 -11.52 -0.60
C THR A 675 20.52 -11.58 -1.97
N LEU A 676 21.74 -12.12 -2.04
CA LEU A 676 22.44 -12.32 -3.33
C LEU A 676 21.61 -13.15 -4.32
N GLN A 677 20.86 -14.13 -3.81
CA GLN A 677 19.95 -14.93 -4.62
C GLN A 677 18.80 -14.08 -5.19
N GLU A 678 18.20 -13.20 -4.39
CA GLU A 678 17.13 -12.31 -4.85
C GLU A 678 17.62 -11.28 -5.88
N LYS A 679 18.86 -10.79 -5.74
CA LYS A 679 19.48 -9.92 -6.76
C LYS A 679 19.69 -10.68 -8.07
N TYR A 680 20.22 -11.90 -7.99
CA TYR A 680 20.40 -12.76 -9.15
C TYR A 680 19.07 -13.14 -9.83
N ASP A 681 18.03 -13.40 -9.04
CA ASP A 681 16.69 -13.76 -9.51
C ASP A 681 15.80 -12.55 -9.86
N SER A 682 16.35 -11.34 -9.89
CA SER A 682 15.60 -10.12 -10.22
C SER A 682 15.02 -10.18 -11.65
N PRO A 683 13.68 -10.14 -11.82
CA PRO A 683 13.06 -10.30 -13.14
C PRO A 683 13.01 -9.00 -13.95
N LEU A 684 13.06 -7.82 -13.32
CA LEU A 684 12.88 -6.53 -14.01
C LEU A 684 14.05 -6.17 -14.93
N ALA A 685 15.28 -6.23 -14.43
CA ALA A 685 16.47 -5.95 -15.24
C ALA A 685 16.58 -6.93 -16.43
N ARG A 686 16.24 -8.21 -16.17
CA ARG A 686 16.17 -9.26 -17.21
C ARG A 686 15.13 -8.93 -18.28
N ARG A 687 13.93 -8.51 -17.87
CA ARG A 687 12.88 -8.14 -18.81
C ARG A 687 13.24 -6.91 -19.62
N PHE A 688 13.83 -5.89 -18.97
CA PHE A 688 14.31 -4.68 -19.63
C PHE A 688 15.30 -5.00 -20.76
N GLU A 689 16.42 -5.67 -20.43
CA GLU A 689 17.42 -6.03 -21.44
C GLU A 689 16.83 -6.89 -22.56
N SER A 690 15.90 -7.79 -22.23
CA SER A 690 15.19 -8.62 -23.22
C SER A 690 14.39 -7.79 -24.22
N GLU A 691 13.51 -6.90 -23.74
CA GLU A 691 12.62 -6.14 -24.63
C GLU A 691 13.39 -5.17 -25.52
N MET A 692 14.44 -4.53 -24.97
CA MET A 692 15.30 -3.62 -25.73
C MET A 692 15.98 -4.34 -26.89
N GLN A 693 16.54 -5.53 -26.64
CA GLN A 693 17.33 -6.25 -27.63
C GLN A 693 16.44 -7.06 -28.59
N ILE A 694 15.28 -7.55 -28.15
CA ILE A 694 14.29 -8.21 -29.01
C ILE A 694 13.72 -7.19 -30.01
N ALA A 695 13.44 -5.95 -29.59
CA ALA A 695 12.98 -4.90 -30.50
C ALA A 695 13.99 -4.63 -31.63
N LEU A 696 15.29 -4.61 -31.29
CA LEU A 696 16.38 -4.48 -32.27
C LEU A 696 16.50 -5.70 -33.17
N LEU A 697 16.41 -6.92 -32.62
CA LEU A 697 16.55 -8.15 -33.40
C LEU A 697 15.40 -8.36 -34.38
N LYS A 698 14.17 -8.05 -33.97
CA LYS A 698 12.95 -8.25 -34.78
C LYS A 698 12.76 -7.15 -35.83
N SER A 699 13.44 -6.02 -35.69
CA SER A 699 13.35 -4.89 -36.61
C SER A 699 14.70 -4.17 -36.68
N PRO A 700 15.76 -4.83 -37.15
CA PRO A 700 17.09 -4.23 -37.19
C PRO A 700 17.12 -3.05 -38.15
N THR A 701 18.06 -2.15 -37.92
CA THR A 701 18.22 -0.96 -38.76
C THR A 701 18.95 -1.30 -40.06
N ASP A 702 18.80 -0.42 -41.05
CA ASP A 702 19.50 -0.58 -42.33
C ASP A 702 21.02 -0.58 -42.14
N LYS A 703 21.56 0.25 -41.23
CA LYS A 703 23.00 0.32 -40.97
C LYS A 703 23.53 -0.91 -40.23
N MET A 704 22.74 -1.49 -39.31
CA MET A 704 23.06 -2.79 -38.71
C MET A 704 23.13 -3.86 -39.81
N MET A 705 22.11 -3.91 -40.67
CA MET A 705 22.05 -4.89 -41.75
C MET A 705 23.12 -4.67 -42.82
N GLU A 706 23.53 -3.44 -43.11
CA GLU A 706 24.67 -3.14 -43.99
C GLU A 706 25.96 -3.71 -43.42
N SER A 707 26.26 -3.45 -42.15
CA SER A 707 27.45 -4.01 -41.49
C SER A 707 27.41 -5.54 -41.42
N VAL A 708 26.27 -6.12 -41.06
CA VAL A 708 26.07 -7.58 -41.03
C VAL A 708 26.24 -8.17 -42.43
N GLY A 709 25.65 -7.54 -43.45
CA GLY A 709 25.75 -7.93 -44.84
C GLY A 709 27.18 -7.85 -45.38
N HIS A 710 27.97 -6.88 -44.92
CA HIS A 710 29.38 -6.76 -45.26
C HIS A 710 30.19 -7.97 -44.78
N VAL A 711 29.96 -8.42 -43.53
CA VAL A 711 30.58 -9.64 -43.00
C VAL A 711 30.04 -10.88 -43.71
N SER A 712 28.74 -10.94 -44.00
CA SER A 712 28.12 -12.03 -44.79
C SER A 712 28.75 -12.15 -46.17
N GLN A 713 29.00 -11.04 -46.87
CA GLN A 713 29.67 -11.05 -48.17
C GLN A 713 31.12 -11.53 -48.07
N ALA A 714 31.83 -11.14 -47.02
CA ALA A 714 33.17 -11.63 -46.78
C ALA A 714 33.19 -13.16 -46.56
N LEU A 715 32.21 -13.70 -45.83
CA LEU A 715 32.03 -15.14 -45.66
C LEU A 715 31.70 -15.85 -46.97
N LEU A 716 30.84 -15.27 -47.81
CA LEU A 716 30.52 -15.85 -49.13
C LEU A 716 31.79 -15.96 -50.01
N ASN A 717 32.65 -14.96 -49.99
CA ASN A 717 33.93 -15.00 -50.71
C ASN A 717 34.87 -16.08 -50.15
N VAL A 718 34.83 -16.31 -48.83
CA VAL A 718 35.60 -17.38 -48.17
C VAL A 718 35.05 -18.75 -48.53
N PHE A 719 33.71 -18.91 -48.58
CA PHE A 719 33.08 -20.15 -49.04
C PHE A 719 33.45 -20.45 -50.50
N GLU A 720 33.52 -19.43 -51.35
CA GLU A 720 33.98 -19.57 -52.74
C GLU A 720 35.45 -20.01 -52.80
N GLN A 721 36.35 -19.37 -52.03
CA GLN A 721 37.76 -19.78 -51.95
C GLN A 721 37.90 -21.23 -51.44
N MET A 722 37.13 -21.60 -50.42
CA MET A 722 37.12 -22.95 -49.86
C MET A 722 36.66 -23.99 -50.89
N GLU A 723 35.60 -23.71 -51.65
CA GLU A 723 35.16 -24.58 -52.75
C GLU A 723 36.22 -24.71 -53.85
N GLN A 724 36.83 -23.59 -54.28
CA GLN A 724 37.88 -23.59 -55.31
C GLN A 724 39.10 -24.42 -54.89
N GLN A 725 39.35 -24.54 -53.59
CA GLN A 725 40.44 -25.33 -53.01
C GLN A 725 40.02 -26.75 -52.58
N GLY A 726 38.79 -27.17 -52.89
CA GLY A 726 38.31 -28.54 -52.66
C GLY A 726 37.74 -28.82 -51.27
N TYR A 727 37.41 -27.79 -50.48
CA TYR A 727 36.87 -27.92 -49.12
C TYR A 727 35.34 -27.89 -49.05
N ARG A 728 34.65 -28.36 -50.11
CA ARG A 728 33.19 -28.35 -50.16
C ARG A 728 32.55 -29.23 -49.07
N ASP A 729 33.10 -30.41 -48.80
CA ASP A 729 32.57 -31.33 -47.79
C ASP A 729 32.53 -30.69 -46.39
N ILE A 730 33.52 -29.85 -46.06
CA ILE A 730 33.58 -29.09 -44.80
C ILE A 730 32.47 -28.04 -44.74
N LEU A 731 32.14 -27.40 -45.87
CA LEU A 731 31.06 -26.42 -45.94
C LEU A 731 29.67 -27.10 -45.85
N GLU A 732 29.54 -28.33 -46.35
CA GLU A 732 28.31 -29.11 -46.20
C GLU A 732 28.14 -29.57 -44.74
N GLU A 733 29.21 -30.05 -44.08
CA GLU A 733 29.21 -30.33 -42.63
C GLU A 733 28.84 -29.09 -41.81
N PHE A 734 29.39 -27.92 -42.16
CA PHE A 734 29.00 -26.65 -41.55
C PHE A 734 27.51 -26.37 -41.66
N ALA A 735 26.94 -26.57 -42.85
CA ALA A 735 25.51 -26.36 -43.07
C ALA A 735 24.65 -27.30 -42.21
N GLU A 736 25.06 -28.55 -42.03
CA GLU A 736 24.36 -29.50 -41.15
C GLU A 736 24.29 -28.99 -39.70
N HIS A 737 25.39 -28.43 -39.17
CA HIS A 737 25.45 -27.87 -37.82
C HIS A 737 24.53 -26.67 -37.59
N LEU A 738 24.00 -26.05 -38.64
CA LEU A 738 23.01 -24.96 -38.53
C LEU A 738 21.58 -25.47 -38.28
N THR A 739 21.38 -26.78 -38.19
CA THR A 739 20.08 -27.41 -37.89
C THR A 739 19.83 -27.47 -36.38
N SER A 740 18.58 -27.26 -35.96
CA SER A 740 18.17 -27.25 -34.55
C SER A 740 18.51 -28.56 -33.85
N GLY A 741 19.07 -28.47 -32.65
CA GLY A 741 19.49 -29.62 -31.85
C GLY A 741 20.91 -30.13 -32.11
N GLN A 742 21.57 -29.69 -33.20
CA GLN A 742 22.98 -30.03 -33.46
C GLN A 742 23.93 -29.29 -32.54
N GLU A 743 23.69 -27.99 -32.33
CA GLU A 743 24.48 -27.13 -31.45
C GLU A 743 23.65 -26.65 -30.26
N GLN A 744 24.25 -26.59 -29.07
CA GLN A 744 23.56 -26.12 -27.85
C GLN A 744 23.20 -24.63 -27.92
N THR A 745 24.09 -23.78 -28.44
CA THR A 745 23.88 -22.33 -28.58
C THR A 745 23.10 -21.95 -29.85
N GLY A 746 22.34 -22.88 -30.44
CA GLY A 746 21.72 -22.79 -31.77
C GLY A 746 20.59 -21.76 -31.94
N PHE A 747 20.67 -20.59 -31.31
CA PHE A 747 19.67 -19.54 -31.51
C PHE A 747 19.75 -19.05 -32.96
N GLY A 748 18.65 -19.13 -33.71
CA GLY A 748 18.66 -18.89 -35.16
C GLY A 748 18.99 -20.12 -36.00
N SER A 749 19.04 -21.33 -35.43
CA SER A 749 19.12 -22.58 -36.20
C SER A 749 17.84 -22.84 -37.01
N GLN A 750 17.96 -23.61 -38.10
CA GLN A 750 16.80 -24.04 -38.87
C GLN A 750 16.11 -25.23 -38.19
N PRO A 751 14.77 -25.30 -38.15
CA PRO A 751 14.07 -26.48 -37.63
C PRO A 751 14.35 -27.75 -38.44
N GLU A 752 14.56 -27.58 -39.74
CA GLU A 752 14.87 -28.65 -40.69
C GLU A 752 16.31 -28.54 -41.19
N SER A 753 16.82 -29.64 -41.75
CA SER A 753 18.17 -29.67 -42.34
C SER A 753 18.30 -28.61 -43.44
N ILE A 754 19.38 -27.85 -43.38
CA ILE A 754 19.69 -26.77 -44.32
C ILE A 754 20.87 -27.14 -45.20
N SER A 755 20.74 -26.91 -46.51
CA SER A 755 21.82 -27.13 -47.47
C SER A 755 22.75 -25.92 -47.56
N LEU A 756 23.98 -26.15 -48.03
CA LEU A 756 24.94 -25.06 -48.26
C LEU A 756 24.40 -23.98 -49.22
N ASP A 757 23.63 -24.36 -50.24
CA ASP A 757 23.02 -23.39 -51.16
C ASP A 757 21.97 -22.51 -50.46
N GLN A 758 21.19 -23.08 -49.53
CA GLN A 758 20.25 -22.30 -48.71
C GLN A 758 20.99 -21.37 -47.75
N VAL A 759 22.10 -21.81 -47.15
CA VAL A 759 22.97 -20.94 -46.33
C VAL A 759 23.48 -19.76 -47.14
N ARG A 760 23.93 -19.99 -48.38
CA ARG A 760 24.36 -18.92 -49.30
C ARG A 760 23.23 -17.95 -49.60
N GLN A 761 22.03 -18.45 -49.87
CA GLN A 761 20.86 -17.61 -50.14
C GLN A 761 20.51 -16.72 -48.95
N ILE A 762 20.55 -17.24 -47.71
CA ILE A 762 20.30 -16.45 -46.50
C ILE A 762 21.33 -15.30 -46.39
N LEU A 763 22.62 -15.61 -46.52
CA LEU A 763 23.69 -14.62 -46.44
C LEU A 763 23.63 -13.58 -47.58
N GLN A 764 23.29 -14.00 -48.80
CA GLN A 764 23.17 -13.11 -49.97
C GLN A 764 21.95 -12.20 -49.88
N ARG A 765 20.81 -12.73 -49.42
CA ARG A 765 19.57 -11.98 -49.29
C ARG A 765 19.68 -10.93 -48.18
N ASN A 766 20.39 -11.26 -47.10
CA ASN A 766 20.62 -10.39 -45.95
C ASN A 766 19.30 -9.79 -45.42
N ASP A 767 18.29 -10.65 -45.27
CA ASP A 767 16.93 -10.24 -44.90
C ASP A 767 16.89 -9.83 -43.41
N PRO A 768 16.39 -8.62 -43.08
CA PRO A 768 16.19 -8.17 -41.71
C PRO A 768 15.42 -9.17 -40.83
N ASN A 769 14.47 -9.93 -41.39
CA ASN A 769 13.69 -10.93 -40.66
C ASN A 769 14.47 -12.21 -40.33
N GLU A 770 15.66 -12.38 -40.92
CA GLU A 770 16.56 -13.52 -40.73
C GLU A 770 17.82 -13.15 -39.97
N LEU A 771 17.88 -11.95 -39.36
CA LEU A 771 19.08 -11.48 -38.65
C LEU A 771 19.62 -12.53 -37.66
N ASN A 772 18.77 -13.17 -36.86
CA ASN A 772 19.23 -14.19 -35.92
C ASN A 772 19.91 -15.40 -36.59
N GLN A 773 19.41 -15.84 -37.76
CA GLN A 773 20.04 -16.91 -38.53
C GLN A 773 21.36 -16.47 -39.13
N ILE A 774 21.42 -15.26 -39.69
CA ILE A 774 22.64 -14.69 -40.26
C ILE A 774 23.71 -14.60 -39.18
N MET A 775 23.36 -14.09 -37.99
CA MET A 775 24.27 -13.99 -36.87
C MET A 775 24.72 -15.37 -36.35
N PHE A 776 23.84 -16.37 -36.34
CA PHE A 776 24.21 -17.74 -35.99
C PHE A 776 25.20 -18.35 -36.99
N ILE A 777 25.00 -18.14 -38.29
CA ILE A 777 25.92 -18.57 -39.34
C ILE A 777 27.30 -17.93 -39.12
N GLN A 778 27.35 -16.62 -38.90
CA GLN A 778 28.60 -15.90 -38.67
C GLN A 778 29.31 -16.37 -37.39
N PHE A 779 28.56 -16.54 -36.30
CA PHE A 779 29.09 -17.05 -35.04
C PHE A 779 29.66 -18.47 -35.19
N LEU A 780 28.88 -19.39 -35.72
CA LEU A 780 29.26 -20.79 -35.81
C LEU A 780 30.48 -20.95 -36.71
N PHE A 781 30.56 -20.16 -37.79
CA PHE A 781 31.75 -20.07 -38.61
C PHE A 781 32.97 -19.63 -37.81
N ALA A 782 32.84 -18.54 -37.04
CA ALA A 782 33.91 -18.02 -36.20
C ALA A 782 34.36 -19.03 -35.12
N GLN A 783 33.41 -19.72 -34.50
CA GLN A 783 33.66 -20.67 -33.42
C GLN A 783 34.47 -21.88 -33.89
N LYS A 784 34.07 -22.47 -35.03
CA LYS A 784 34.54 -23.78 -35.50
C LYS A 784 35.69 -23.65 -36.50
N TRP A 785 35.61 -22.73 -37.47
CA TRP A 785 36.53 -22.72 -38.62
C TRP A 785 37.45 -21.52 -38.70
N MET A 786 37.03 -20.30 -38.33
CA MET A 786 37.87 -19.09 -38.50
C MET A 786 39.30 -19.27 -37.99
N ARG A 787 39.49 -19.99 -36.87
CA ARG A 787 40.80 -20.18 -36.23
C ARG A 787 41.61 -21.37 -36.77
N GLN A 788 41.03 -22.14 -37.69
CA GLN A 788 41.57 -23.40 -38.23
C GLN A 788 41.59 -23.43 -39.76
N LEU A 789 41.28 -22.32 -40.43
CA LEU A 789 41.35 -22.24 -41.89
C LEU A 789 42.79 -22.43 -42.37
N PRO A 790 42.99 -23.08 -43.54
CA PRO A 790 44.29 -23.12 -44.20
C PRO A 790 44.81 -21.70 -44.47
N GLU A 791 46.13 -21.48 -44.37
CA GLU A 791 46.78 -20.19 -44.66
C GLU A 791 46.52 -19.70 -46.11
N SER A 792 46.14 -20.61 -47.02
CA SER A 792 45.74 -20.30 -48.39
C SER A 792 44.33 -19.72 -48.53
N ILE A 793 43.52 -19.75 -47.46
CA ILE A 793 42.17 -19.17 -47.42
C ILE A 793 42.26 -17.86 -46.63
N LEU A 794 42.25 -16.73 -47.35
CA LEU A 794 42.45 -15.42 -46.75
C LEU A 794 41.11 -14.70 -46.56
N PRO A 795 40.96 -13.93 -45.45
CA PRO A 795 39.89 -12.96 -45.36
C PRO A 795 39.94 -12.01 -46.58
N PRO A 796 38.78 -11.72 -47.20
CA PRO A 796 38.75 -11.06 -48.51
C PRO A 796 39.00 -9.54 -48.42
N ASN A 797 38.73 -8.93 -47.26
CA ASN A 797 38.82 -7.49 -47.06
C ASN A 797 40.19 -7.11 -46.48
N LYS A 798 40.93 -6.28 -47.21
CA LYS A 798 42.29 -5.82 -46.86
C LYS A 798 42.36 -4.30 -46.74
N ASN A 799 41.32 -3.72 -46.14
CA ASN A 799 41.29 -2.29 -45.87
C ASN A 799 42.36 -1.93 -44.82
N GLU A 800 42.74 -0.66 -44.77
CA GLU A 800 43.55 -0.16 -43.67
C GLU A 800 42.72 -0.24 -42.37
N PRO A 801 43.25 -0.80 -41.26
CA PRO A 801 42.50 -0.92 -40.03
C PRO A 801 42.16 0.46 -39.46
N THR A 802 41.02 0.53 -38.76
CA THR A 802 40.51 1.76 -38.16
C THR A 802 40.23 1.59 -36.67
N GLY A 803 40.19 2.71 -35.92
CA GLY A 803 39.94 2.71 -34.47
C GLY A 803 41.02 1.99 -33.67
N LYS A 804 40.64 1.29 -32.59
CA LYS A 804 41.59 0.60 -31.71
C LYS A 804 42.39 -0.50 -32.41
N MET A 805 41.80 -1.15 -33.41
CA MET A 805 42.52 -2.16 -34.21
C MET A 805 43.76 -1.56 -34.90
N LEU A 806 43.70 -0.31 -35.37
CA LEU A 806 44.86 0.37 -35.95
C LEU A 806 45.99 0.53 -34.94
N GLU A 807 45.66 0.89 -33.70
CA GLU A 807 46.64 1.03 -32.62
C GLU A 807 47.27 -0.32 -32.27
N LEU A 808 46.44 -1.34 -32.08
CA LEU A 808 46.89 -2.70 -31.78
C LEU A 808 47.78 -3.28 -32.88
N VAL A 809 47.44 -3.03 -34.15
CA VAL A 809 48.29 -3.44 -35.30
C VAL A 809 49.62 -2.69 -35.32
N LYS A 810 49.63 -1.39 -35.01
CA LYS A 810 50.87 -0.59 -34.93
C LYS A 810 51.79 -1.02 -33.79
N GLU A 811 51.27 -1.70 -32.78
CA GLU A 811 52.01 -2.24 -31.65
C GLU A 811 52.34 -3.73 -31.81
N TYR A 812 51.64 -4.42 -32.71
CA TYR A 812 51.82 -5.84 -32.97
C TYR A 812 53.28 -6.20 -33.26
N ASN A 813 53.75 -7.27 -32.60
CA ASN A 813 55.10 -7.81 -32.75
C ASN A 813 56.22 -6.75 -32.66
N ASN A 814 56.19 -5.92 -31.61
CA ASN A 814 57.12 -4.81 -31.36
C ASN A 814 57.08 -3.70 -32.44
N GLY A 815 55.91 -3.51 -33.07
CA GLY A 815 55.67 -2.45 -34.05
C GLY A 815 56.04 -2.79 -35.48
N GLU A 816 55.97 -4.08 -35.85
CA GLU A 816 56.24 -4.58 -37.20
C GLU A 816 55.45 -3.83 -38.29
N TYR A 817 54.19 -3.48 -38.00
CA TYR A 817 53.26 -2.83 -38.95
C TYR A 817 53.06 -1.33 -38.68
N ARG A 818 53.94 -0.68 -37.89
CA ARG A 818 53.76 0.72 -37.45
C ARG A 818 53.60 1.71 -38.61
N ASP A 819 54.44 1.58 -39.63
CA ASP A 819 54.50 2.50 -40.78
C ASP A 819 53.61 2.05 -41.96
N ASN A 820 53.12 0.81 -41.95
CA ASN A 820 52.19 0.27 -42.95
C ASN A 820 51.16 -0.70 -42.32
N PRO A 821 50.16 -0.18 -41.60
CA PRO A 821 49.19 -1.01 -40.87
C PRO A 821 48.34 -1.90 -41.77
N GLN A 822 48.04 -1.48 -43.00
CA GLN A 822 47.27 -2.27 -43.97
C GLN A 822 47.95 -3.62 -44.27
N ALA A 823 49.29 -3.66 -44.25
CA ALA A 823 50.04 -4.88 -44.55
C ALA A 823 49.78 -6.02 -43.55
N PHE A 824 49.24 -5.73 -42.37
CA PHE A 824 48.81 -6.74 -41.40
C PHE A 824 47.86 -7.77 -42.03
N PHE A 825 46.94 -7.33 -42.91
CA PHE A 825 45.92 -8.14 -43.57
C PHE A 825 46.38 -8.78 -44.89
N ASN A 826 47.61 -8.53 -45.34
CA ASN A 826 48.11 -9.11 -46.60
C ASN A 826 48.29 -10.62 -46.51
N GLU A 827 48.74 -11.10 -45.35
CA GLU A 827 49.01 -12.50 -45.02
C GLU A 827 48.44 -12.78 -43.62
N PHE A 828 47.55 -13.77 -43.52
CA PHE A 828 46.98 -14.22 -42.25
C PHE A 828 47.61 -15.54 -41.84
N ASP A 829 48.20 -15.57 -40.64
CA ASP A 829 48.59 -16.78 -39.96
C ASP A 829 47.61 -17.08 -38.81
N GLY A 830 47.76 -18.26 -38.20
CA GLY A 830 46.91 -18.67 -37.08
C GLY A 830 46.99 -17.75 -35.86
N MET A 831 48.05 -16.95 -35.70
CA MET A 831 48.20 -15.99 -34.60
C MET A 831 47.40 -14.72 -34.87
N LYS A 832 47.44 -14.18 -36.10
CA LYS A 832 46.64 -13.03 -36.52
C LYS A 832 45.14 -13.32 -36.47
N LEU A 833 44.72 -14.51 -36.91
CA LEU A 833 43.30 -14.92 -36.83
C LEU A 833 42.78 -14.99 -35.38
N LYS A 834 43.66 -15.31 -34.43
CA LYS A 834 43.38 -15.39 -33.00
C LYS A 834 43.67 -14.10 -32.23
N PHE A 835 44.21 -13.08 -32.90
CA PHE A 835 44.76 -11.91 -32.24
C PHE A 835 43.70 -11.19 -31.40
N ILE A 836 42.54 -10.89 -31.98
CA ILE A 836 41.46 -10.25 -31.23
C ILE A 836 40.79 -11.22 -30.26
N SER A 837 40.28 -12.36 -30.77
CA SER A 837 39.44 -13.26 -29.96
C SER A 837 40.19 -13.88 -28.79
N ASP A 838 41.41 -14.38 -29.02
CA ASP A 838 42.13 -15.20 -28.04
C ASP A 838 43.15 -14.36 -27.28
N ILE A 839 43.94 -13.52 -27.98
CA ILE A 839 45.05 -12.78 -27.35
C ILE A 839 44.54 -11.52 -26.64
N GLN A 840 43.83 -10.64 -27.35
CA GLN A 840 43.35 -9.37 -26.77
C GLN A 840 42.15 -9.55 -25.84
N MET A 841 41.33 -10.58 -26.02
CA MET A 841 40.12 -10.81 -25.22
C MET A 841 40.26 -11.98 -24.24
N TYR A 842 40.29 -13.25 -24.68
CA TYR A 842 40.35 -14.39 -23.75
C TYR A 842 41.61 -14.39 -22.86
N GLY A 843 42.73 -13.91 -23.38
CA GLY A 843 43.99 -13.79 -22.64
C GLY A 843 44.05 -12.57 -21.72
N SER A 844 43.04 -11.69 -21.75
CA SER A 844 43.02 -10.49 -20.91
C SER A 844 42.66 -10.80 -19.45
N GLU A 845 43.01 -9.87 -18.56
CA GLU A 845 42.62 -9.92 -17.15
C GLU A 845 41.09 -9.97 -16.98
N LEU A 846 40.33 -9.36 -17.90
CA LEU A 846 38.86 -9.39 -17.89
C LEU A 846 38.30 -10.81 -17.99
N PHE A 847 38.99 -11.76 -18.64
CA PHE A 847 38.53 -13.15 -18.79
C PHE A 847 39.22 -14.12 -17.82
N THR A 848 40.42 -13.79 -17.35
CA THR A 848 41.29 -14.71 -16.62
C THR A 848 41.30 -14.51 -15.11
N ALA A 849 40.63 -13.47 -14.59
CA ALA A 849 40.54 -13.18 -13.15
C ALA A 849 39.96 -14.33 -12.31
N ASP A 850 39.04 -15.12 -12.86
CA ASP A 850 38.49 -16.35 -12.27
C ASP A 850 38.20 -17.37 -13.38
N PRO A 851 38.75 -18.61 -13.31
CA PRO A 851 38.62 -19.61 -14.36
C PRO A 851 37.18 -20.08 -14.62
N THR A 852 36.28 -19.89 -13.66
CA THR A 852 34.85 -20.24 -13.81
C THR A 852 34.06 -19.15 -14.51
N ARG A 853 34.61 -17.91 -14.59
CA ARG A 853 33.91 -16.71 -15.06
C ARG A 853 32.56 -16.46 -14.37
N GLY A 854 32.40 -16.95 -13.13
CA GLY A 854 31.17 -16.86 -12.36
C GLY A 854 30.19 -18.02 -12.57
N ARG A 855 30.51 -19.03 -13.38
CA ARG A 855 29.61 -20.16 -13.66
C ARG A 855 29.68 -21.23 -12.57
N GLN A 856 28.54 -21.78 -12.20
CA GLN A 856 28.42 -22.95 -11.33
C GLN A 856 27.85 -24.15 -12.10
N GLY A 857 28.57 -25.26 -12.08
CA GLY A 857 28.15 -26.49 -12.75
C GLY A 857 28.22 -26.42 -14.28
N SER A 858 27.85 -27.53 -14.92
CA SER A 858 27.83 -27.67 -16.39
C SER A 858 26.46 -27.31 -16.96
N LEU A 859 26.45 -26.60 -18.09
CA LEU A 859 25.24 -26.33 -18.86
C LEU A 859 24.59 -27.65 -19.35
N PRO A 860 23.33 -27.94 -18.98
CA PRO A 860 22.62 -29.13 -19.45
C PRO A 860 22.21 -28.99 -20.92
N ARG A 861 22.03 -30.12 -21.61
CA ARG A 861 21.54 -30.14 -23.00
C ARG A 861 20.01 -30.10 -23.02
N THR A 862 19.45 -28.94 -22.69
CA THR A 862 18.01 -28.66 -22.67
C THR A 862 17.68 -27.55 -23.65
N PHE A 863 16.57 -27.67 -24.36
CA PHE A 863 16.22 -26.71 -25.40
C PHE A 863 14.96 -25.90 -25.08
N SER A 864 14.90 -24.68 -25.58
CA SER A 864 13.78 -23.74 -25.50
C SER A 864 13.72 -22.92 -26.79
N SER A 865 12.52 -22.48 -27.15
CA SER A 865 12.29 -21.52 -28.24
C SER A 865 12.01 -20.10 -27.74
N GLN A 866 11.97 -19.91 -26.43
CA GLN A 866 11.60 -18.65 -25.83
C GLN A 866 12.78 -17.68 -25.79
N MET A 867 12.57 -16.49 -26.34
CA MET A 867 13.56 -15.41 -26.34
C MET A 867 13.61 -14.67 -24.99
N GLY A 868 14.73 -14.02 -24.73
CA GLY A 868 14.97 -13.13 -23.60
C GLY A 868 15.77 -13.77 -22.46
N LEU A 869 16.07 -12.95 -21.46
CA LEU A 869 16.92 -13.24 -20.30
C LEU A 869 16.16 -13.76 -19.07
N MET A 870 14.89 -14.14 -19.24
CA MET A 870 14.05 -14.62 -18.13
C MET A 870 14.47 -16.03 -17.69
N ARG A 871 14.61 -16.26 -16.38
CA ARG A 871 14.88 -17.58 -15.80
C ARG A 871 13.64 -18.48 -15.83
N LEU A 872 13.82 -19.76 -15.51
CA LEU A 872 12.71 -20.70 -15.31
C LEU A 872 11.79 -20.22 -14.18
N GLY A 873 10.47 -20.33 -14.38
CA GLY A 873 9.46 -19.91 -13.40
C GLY A 873 9.15 -18.41 -13.38
N GLN A 874 9.94 -17.57 -14.07
CA GLN A 874 9.64 -16.14 -14.20
C GLN A 874 8.65 -15.87 -15.33
N ASN A 875 7.88 -14.79 -15.21
CA ASN A 875 6.84 -14.43 -16.17
C ASN A 875 7.42 -14.07 -17.55
N GLN A 876 7.10 -14.87 -18.56
CA GLN A 876 7.53 -14.72 -19.95
C GLN A 876 6.38 -14.28 -20.86
N GLU A 877 5.20 -13.96 -20.32
CA GLU A 877 4.05 -13.50 -21.10
C GLU A 877 4.42 -12.26 -21.93
N GLY A 878 4.07 -12.30 -23.22
CA GLY A 878 4.32 -11.21 -24.17
C GLY A 878 5.73 -11.15 -24.75
N LEU A 879 6.69 -11.96 -24.28
CA LEU A 879 7.98 -12.09 -24.95
C LEU A 879 7.84 -12.95 -26.20
N ASP A 880 8.53 -12.54 -27.26
CA ASP A 880 8.54 -13.24 -28.53
C ASP A 880 9.17 -14.65 -28.39
N VAL A 881 8.69 -15.59 -29.19
CA VAL A 881 9.31 -16.91 -29.38
C VAL A 881 9.95 -16.95 -30.75
N ASP A 882 11.06 -17.67 -30.86
CA ASP A 882 11.70 -17.92 -32.13
C ASP A 882 11.37 -19.32 -32.65
N ARG A 883 11.56 -19.54 -33.96
CA ARG A 883 11.34 -20.83 -34.59
C ARG A 883 12.43 -21.86 -34.26
N SER A 884 13.62 -21.40 -33.92
CA SER A 884 14.74 -22.24 -33.52
C SER A 884 14.58 -22.79 -32.10
N SER A 885 15.38 -23.79 -31.76
CA SER A 885 15.40 -24.40 -30.44
C SER A 885 16.84 -24.54 -29.97
N TRP A 886 17.18 -23.84 -28.88
CA TRP A 886 18.54 -23.73 -28.36
C TRP A 886 18.53 -23.80 -26.83
N THR A 887 19.70 -23.86 -26.22
CA THR A 887 19.89 -23.82 -24.76
C THR A 887 20.20 -22.38 -24.35
N PRO A 888 19.25 -21.59 -23.79
CA PRO A 888 19.56 -20.27 -23.28
C PRO A 888 20.36 -20.40 -21.99
N ASP A 889 21.58 -19.88 -21.96
CA ASP A 889 22.48 -19.99 -20.80
C ASP A 889 21.80 -19.44 -19.54
N VAL A 890 21.09 -18.31 -19.66
CA VAL A 890 20.40 -17.64 -18.55
C VAL A 890 19.38 -18.51 -17.81
N LYS A 891 18.82 -19.53 -18.47
CA LYS A 891 17.81 -20.44 -17.89
C LYS A 891 18.43 -21.65 -17.20
N TYR A 892 19.61 -22.06 -17.64
CA TYR A 892 20.14 -23.40 -17.38
C TYR A 892 21.59 -23.41 -16.87
N GLN A 893 22.31 -22.28 -16.94
CA GLN A 893 23.61 -22.09 -16.31
C GLN A 893 23.41 -21.44 -14.95
N GLU A 894 23.78 -22.16 -13.88
CA GLU A 894 23.78 -21.56 -12.55
C GLU A 894 24.97 -20.62 -12.36
N ALA A 895 24.81 -19.65 -11.46
CA ALA A 895 25.81 -18.66 -11.11
C ALA A 895 26.49 -19.03 -9.78
N ASN A 896 27.81 -18.95 -9.75
CA ASN A 896 28.58 -18.94 -8.52
C ASN A 896 28.49 -17.54 -7.91
N LEU A 897 27.62 -17.36 -6.91
CA LEU A 897 27.36 -16.05 -6.29
C LEU A 897 28.58 -15.48 -5.54
N ASP A 898 29.56 -16.31 -5.19
CA ASP A 898 30.81 -15.87 -4.54
C ASP A 898 31.90 -15.41 -5.53
N SER A 899 31.69 -15.63 -6.83
CA SER A 899 32.64 -15.20 -7.85
C SER A 899 32.57 -13.67 -8.03
N PRO A 900 33.72 -12.99 -8.18
CA PRO A 900 33.73 -11.55 -8.40
C PRO A 900 32.97 -11.13 -9.67
N PHE A 901 32.94 -11.98 -10.71
CA PHE A 901 32.16 -11.75 -11.93
C PHE A 901 30.65 -11.64 -11.67
N THR A 902 30.12 -12.57 -10.88
CA THR A 902 28.70 -12.58 -10.54
C THR A 902 28.38 -11.41 -9.63
N ARG A 903 29.22 -11.21 -8.60
CA ARG A 903 29.07 -10.14 -7.61
C ARG A 903 29.05 -8.76 -8.26
N ASP A 904 29.98 -8.49 -9.18
CA ASP A 904 30.09 -7.20 -9.88
C ASP A 904 28.80 -6.79 -10.58
N LEU A 905 28.05 -7.75 -11.14
CA LEU A 905 26.79 -7.46 -11.81
C LEU A 905 25.63 -7.40 -10.81
N ILE A 906 25.46 -8.42 -9.98
CA ILE A 906 24.26 -8.50 -9.12
C ILE A 906 24.27 -7.43 -8.02
N GLU A 907 25.44 -7.06 -7.48
CA GLU A 907 25.52 -5.98 -6.48
C GLU A 907 25.22 -4.61 -7.08
N ASN A 908 25.47 -4.44 -8.37
CA ASN A 908 25.11 -3.25 -9.16
C ASN A 908 23.68 -3.35 -9.76
N ASP A 909 22.84 -4.28 -9.32
CA ASP A 909 21.49 -4.47 -9.85
C ASP A 909 21.46 -4.74 -11.38
N ALA A 910 22.53 -5.31 -11.93
CA ALA A 910 22.70 -5.68 -13.34
C ALA A 910 22.55 -7.20 -13.55
N VAL A 911 22.24 -7.59 -14.79
CA VAL A 911 21.97 -9.00 -15.09
C VAL A 911 23.28 -9.77 -15.26
N TYR A 912 23.49 -10.77 -14.41
CA TYR A 912 24.42 -11.86 -14.68
C TYR A 912 23.67 -13.00 -15.39
N ALA A 913 24.24 -13.49 -16.50
CA ALA A 913 23.73 -14.66 -17.21
C ALA A 913 24.79 -15.78 -17.27
N ALA A 914 26.01 -15.49 -17.74
CA ALA A 914 27.04 -16.51 -17.93
C ALA A 914 28.49 -16.01 -17.79
N GLY A 915 28.72 -14.76 -17.41
CA GLY A 915 30.05 -14.14 -17.35
C GLY A 915 30.53 -13.57 -18.69
N PRO A 916 31.74 -12.96 -18.76
CA PRO A 916 32.25 -12.30 -19.96
C PRO A 916 32.18 -13.22 -21.19
N SER A 917 31.52 -12.72 -22.24
CA SER A 917 31.11 -13.60 -23.31
C SER A 917 32.27 -14.02 -24.21
N GLY A 918 32.50 -15.32 -24.25
CA GLY A 918 33.33 -15.95 -25.26
C GLY A 918 32.76 -15.86 -26.68
N MET A 919 31.46 -15.62 -26.82
CA MET A 919 30.79 -15.44 -28.09
C MET A 919 31.13 -14.07 -28.68
N THR A 920 31.11 -13.03 -27.83
CA THR A 920 31.49 -11.67 -28.23
C THR A 920 32.91 -11.63 -28.77
N SER A 921 33.86 -12.35 -28.16
CA SER A 921 35.24 -12.34 -28.67
C SER A 921 35.37 -12.94 -30.07
N LEU A 922 34.56 -13.94 -30.39
CA LEU A 922 34.48 -14.51 -31.74
C LEU A 922 33.82 -13.54 -32.73
N PHE A 923 32.75 -12.86 -32.32
CA PHE A 923 32.11 -11.82 -33.14
C PHE A 923 33.03 -10.62 -33.40
N MET A 924 33.78 -10.16 -32.41
CA MET A 924 34.76 -9.09 -32.59
C MET A 924 35.93 -9.54 -33.48
N GLY A 925 36.35 -10.80 -33.34
CA GLY A 925 37.35 -11.40 -34.22
C GLY A 925 36.91 -11.45 -35.68
N ILE A 926 35.70 -11.94 -35.98
CA ILE A 926 35.19 -11.98 -37.35
C ILE A 926 34.91 -10.59 -37.91
N MET A 927 34.46 -9.65 -37.07
CA MET A 927 34.28 -8.23 -37.42
C MET A 927 35.59 -7.59 -37.90
N GLU A 928 36.69 -7.76 -37.17
CA GLU A 928 37.98 -7.17 -37.54
C GLU A 928 38.66 -7.93 -38.69
N ASN A 929 38.64 -9.27 -38.66
CA ASN A 929 39.36 -10.08 -39.65
C ASN A 929 38.63 -10.14 -41.00
N TYR A 930 37.31 -10.32 -41.01
CA TYR A 930 36.52 -10.54 -42.23
C TYR A 930 35.72 -9.31 -42.60
N GLY A 931 35.15 -8.62 -41.61
CA GLY A 931 34.53 -7.32 -41.84
C GLY A 931 35.57 -6.30 -42.29
N ASN A 932 36.68 -6.14 -41.54
CA ASN A 932 37.74 -5.15 -41.78
C ASN A 932 37.17 -3.80 -42.25
N PHE A 933 36.29 -3.25 -41.41
CA PHE A 933 35.52 -2.07 -41.74
C PHE A 933 36.40 -0.82 -41.89
N THR A 934 36.05 0.01 -42.87
CA THR A 934 36.74 1.27 -43.18
C THR A 934 36.39 2.42 -42.22
N SER A 935 35.48 2.20 -41.28
CA SER A 935 35.10 3.20 -40.29
C SER A 935 34.71 2.55 -38.96
N VAL A 936 34.84 3.30 -37.86
CA VAL A 936 34.48 2.83 -36.51
C VAL A 936 32.96 2.73 -36.36
N GLU A 937 32.21 3.60 -37.03
CA GLU A 937 30.74 3.60 -37.00
C GLU A 937 30.17 2.27 -37.54
N ALA A 938 30.76 1.73 -38.61
CA ALA A 938 30.33 0.44 -39.15
C ALA A 938 30.59 -0.72 -38.16
N LYS A 939 31.67 -0.65 -37.37
CA LYS A 939 31.97 -1.62 -36.30
C LYS A 939 30.95 -1.52 -35.17
N GLN A 940 30.54 -0.31 -34.79
CA GLN A 940 29.52 -0.06 -33.77
C GLN A 940 28.13 -0.55 -34.19
N ASN A 941 27.76 -0.38 -35.47
CA ASN A 941 26.54 -0.96 -36.03
C ASN A 941 26.56 -2.50 -36.01
N TYR A 942 27.71 -3.11 -36.29
CA TYR A 942 27.86 -4.57 -36.19
C TYR A 942 27.75 -5.04 -34.73
N LEU A 943 28.40 -4.35 -33.79
CA LEU A 943 28.27 -4.64 -32.36
C LEU A 943 26.82 -4.55 -31.89
N SER A 944 26.05 -3.59 -32.40
CA SER A 944 24.61 -3.48 -32.12
C SER A 944 23.85 -4.73 -32.55
N ALA A 945 24.14 -5.28 -33.74
CA ALA A 945 23.55 -6.54 -34.20
C ALA A 945 23.97 -7.74 -33.35
N VAL A 946 25.23 -7.78 -32.90
CA VAL A 946 25.75 -8.80 -31.97
C VAL A 946 25.01 -8.75 -30.63
N SER A 947 24.83 -7.56 -30.06
CA SER A 947 24.09 -7.38 -28.80
C SER A 947 22.63 -7.81 -28.94
N ALA A 948 21.97 -7.43 -30.03
CA ALA A 948 20.59 -7.81 -30.32
C ALA A 948 20.44 -9.34 -30.42
N TYR A 949 21.36 -10.01 -31.12
CA TYR A 949 21.35 -11.47 -31.25
C TYR A 949 21.57 -12.18 -29.90
N MET A 950 22.62 -11.83 -29.17
CA MET A 950 23.02 -12.60 -27.99
C MET A 950 22.07 -12.42 -26.80
N VAL A 951 21.64 -11.19 -26.56
CA VAL A 951 20.78 -10.86 -25.43
C VAL A 951 19.36 -11.38 -25.66
N SER A 952 18.82 -11.22 -26.87
CA SER A 952 17.50 -11.75 -27.24
C SER A 952 17.47 -13.28 -27.21
N GLY A 953 18.58 -13.94 -27.49
CA GLY A 953 18.69 -15.40 -27.34
C GLY A 953 18.78 -15.87 -25.89
N GLY A 954 18.86 -14.96 -24.91
CA GLY A 954 19.09 -15.36 -23.52
C GLY A 954 20.47 -16.03 -23.31
N LEU A 955 21.43 -15.74 -24.19
CA LEU A 955 22.75 -16.36 -24.17
C LEU A 955 23.69 -15.62 -23.20
N HIS A 956 23.67 -14.29 -23.20
CA HIS A 956 24.48 -13.44 -22.31
C HIS A 956 23.73 -12.14 -22.02
N SER A 957 24.04 -11.46 -20.92
CA SER A 957 23.51 -10.12 -20.63
C SER A 957 24.17 -9.05 -21.49
N LEU A 958 23.58 -7.85 -21.53
CA LEU A 958 24.08 -6.75 -22.34
C LEU A 958 25.49 -6.33 -21.90
N HIS A 959 25.77 -6.27 -20.59
CA HIS A 959 27.12 -5.95 -20.11
C HIS A 959 28.14 -7.03 -20.50
N GLU A 960 27.76 -8.31 -20.44
CA GLU A 960 28.61 -9.44 -20.84
C GLU A 960 28.95 -9.41 -22.34
N VAL A 961 28.21 -8.64 -23.14
CA VAL A 961 28.48 -8.38 -24.56
C VAL A 961 29.27 -7.08 -24.78
N LEU A 962 28.80 -5.96 -24.23
CA LEU A 962 29.39 -4.64 -24.47
C LEU A 962 30.74 -4.47 -23.78
N GLY A 963 30.89 -4.99 -22.56
CA GLY A 963 32.09 -4.87 -21.75
C GLY A 963 33.34 -5.42 -22.45
N PRO A 964 33.34 -6.68 -22.93
CA PRO A 964 34.47 -7.22 -23.68
C PRO A 964 34.80 -6.43 -24.96
N ALA A 965 33.79 -5.98 -25.69
CA ALA A 965 33.98 -5.21 -26.93
C ALA A 965 34.63 -3.85 -26.65
N GLN A 966 34.18 -3.16 -25.60
CA GLN A 966 34.79 -1.91 -25.15
C GLN A 966 36.23 -2.13 -24.66
N TYR A 967 36.45 -3.14 -23.82
CA TYR A 967 37.76 -3.38 -23.21
C TYR A 967 38.85 -3.65 -24.25
N ALA A 968 38.54 -4.46 -25.27
CA ALA A 968 39.53 -4.86 -26.27
C ALA A 968 39.64 -3.90 -27.45
N LEU A 969 38.53 -3.27 -27.87
CA LEU A 969 38.46 -2.54 -29.13
C LEU A 969 37.96 -1.09 -29.01
N ASP A 970 37.70 -0.61 -27.79
CA ASP A 970 37.26 0.77 -27.52
C ASP A 970 36.06 1.21 -28.39
N LEU A 971 35.11 0.28 -28.62
CA LEU A 971 33.97 0.50 -29.52
C LEU A 971 32.86 1.35 -28.91
N ILE A 972 32.90 1.60 -27.61
CA ILE A 972 31.90 2.39 -26.88
C ILE A 972 32.66 3.36 -25.95
N PRO A 973 33.36 4.36 -26.50
CA PRO A 973 34.20 5.25 -25.70
C PRO A 973 33.43 5.83 -24.50
N GLY A 974 34.02 5.72 -23.30
CA GLY A 974 33.39 6.15 -22.05
C GLY A 974 32.48 5.11 -21.38
N TYR A 975 32.29 3.93 -21.97
CA TYR A 975 31.64 2.80 -21.30
C TYR A 975 32.60 2.19 -20.26
N GLN A 976 32.10 1.99 -19.04
CA GLN A 976 32.94 1.59 -17.91
C GLN A 976 33.14 0.08 -17.89
N VAL A 977 34.41 -0.34 -17.92
CA VAL A 977 34.81 -1.74 -17.83
C VAL A 977 36.07 -1.84 -16.99
N SER A 978 36.04 -2.74 -16.01
CA SER A 978 37.20 -3.06 -15.18
C SER A 978 37.31 -4.58 -15.02
N PRO A 979 38.53 -5.13 -14.96
CA PRO A 979 38.72 -6.52 -14.56
C PRO A 979 38.09 -6.77 -13.17
N PRO A 980 37.45 -7.92 -12.94
CA PRO A 980 36.85 -8.23 -11.65
C PRO A 980 37.92 -8.40 -10.58
N SER A 981 37.66 -7.87 -9.39
CA SER A 981 38.53 -8.00 -8.22
C SER A 981 37.79 -8.72 -7.10
N LYS A 982 38.50 -9.47 -6.26
CA LYS A 982 37.90 -10.07 -5.05
C LYS A 982 37.63 -9.04 -3.96
N ASP A 983 38.42 -7.98 -3.93
CA ASP A 983 38.42 -7.01 -2.82
C ASP A 983 37.46 -5.84 -3.06
N GLU A 984 37.04 -5.60 -4.30
CA GLU A 984 36.19 -4.46 -4.69
C GLU A 984 35.12 -4.87 -5.70
N VAL A 985 34.00 -4.16 -5.70
CA VAL A 985 32.92 -4.31 -6.69
C VAL A 985 33.19 -3.34 -7.84
N ALA A 986 33.10 -3.82 -9.07
CA ALA A 986 33.25 -2.98 -10.27
C ALA A 986 32.21 -1.85 -10.30
N ASN A 987 32.49 -0.80 -11.08
CA ASN A 987 31.50 0.24 -11.32
C ASN A 987 30.27 -0.31 -12.07
N PRO A 988 29.07 0.25 -11.83
CA PRO A 988 27.85 -0.19 -12.52
C PRO A 988 27.96 -0.02 -14.04
N PRO A 989 27.36 -0.93 -14.83
CA PRO A 989 27.27 -0.77 -16.28
C PRO A 989 26.55 0.53 -16.67
N ASN A 990 27.05 1.25 -17.68
CA ASN A 990 26.45 2.49 -18.16
C ASN A 990 25.87 2.36 -19.58
N PHE A 991 24.80 1.57 -19.75
CA PHE A 991 24.23 1.24 -21.06
C PHE A 991 23.77 2.47 -21.85
N HIS A 992 23.43 3.58 -21.18
CA HIS A 992 23.04 4.80 -21.88
C HIS A 992 24.13 5.31 -22.81
N GLN A 993 25.40 5.12 -22.44
CA GLN A 993 26.53 5.52 -23.27
C GLN A 993 26.48 4.83 -24.63
N PHE A 994 26.17 3.53 -24.64
CA PHE A 994 26.00 2.75 -25.87
C PHE A 994 24.78 3.23 -26.66
N TYR A 995 23.61 3.32 -26.01
CA TYR A 995 22.37 3.72 -26.68
C TYR A 995 22.47 5.13 -27.29
N GLN A 996 23.01 6.10 -26.55
CA GLN A 996 23.19 7.47 -27.01
C GLN A 996 24.12 7.56 -28.22
N GLN A 997 25.28 6.87 -28.16
CA GLN A 997 26.19 6.83 -29.30
C GLN A 997 25.51 6.21 -30.52
N GLN A 998 24.82 5.09 -30.32
CA GLN A 998 24.18 4.39 -31.42
C GLN A 998 23.02 5.18 -32.05
N MET A 999 22.22 5.91 -31.25
CA MET A 999 21.18 6.81 -31.78
C MET A 999 21.77 7.97 -32.59
N ASN A 1000 22.93 8.52 -32.18
CA ASN A 1000 23.62 9.56 -32.93
C ASN A 1000 24.20 9.05 -34.26
N LEU A 1001 24.69 7.81 -34.25
CA LEU A 1001 25.28 7.15 -35.41
C LEU A 1001 24.23 6.65 -36.39
N ASP A 1002 23.10 6.15 -35.89
CA ASP A 1002 22.04 5.51 -36.66
C ASP A 1002 20.65 5.99 -36.20
N PRO A 1003 20.06 6.98 -36.90
CA PRO A 1003 18.76 7.53 -36.51
C PRO A 1003 17.61 6.52 -36.47
N GLN A 1004 17.68 5.41 -37.24
CA GLN A 1004 16.63 4.38 -37.17
C GLN A 1004 16.65 3.61 -35.84
N PHE A 1005 17.79 3.60 -35.15
CA PHE A 1005 17.98 2.91 -33.88
C PHE A 1005 17.08 3.51 -32.79
N GLU A 1006 16.89 4.83 -32.79
CA GLU A 1006 16.05 5.52 -31.81
C GLU A 1006 14.61 4.97 -31.81
N GLU A 1007 14.01 4.75 -32.98
CA GLU A 1007 12.65 4.17 -33.06
C GLU A 1007 12.61 2.75 -32.45
N ARG A 1008 13.67 1.94 -32.59
CA ARG A 1008 13.73 0.58 -32.02
C ARG A 1008 13.94 0.61 -30.51
N TYR A 1009 14.80 1.52 -30.06
CA TYR A 1009 15.02 1.83 -28.66
C TYR A 1009 13.71 2.27 -27.98
N GLN A 1010 12.94 3.17 -28.60
CA GLN A 1010 11.63 3.58 -28.06
C GLN A 1010 10.64 2.41 -28.02
N ARG A 1011 10.58 1.58 -29.09
CA ARG A 1011 9.74 0.37 -29.12
C ARG A 1011 10.08 -0.62 -28.00
N GLY A 1012 11.37 -0.78 -27.68
CA GLY A 1012 11.83 -1.59 -26.56
C GLY A 1012 11.30 -1.07 -25.22
N TRP A 1013 11.41 0.24 -24.99
CA TRP A 1013 10.85 0.89 -23.80
C TRP A 1013 9.32 0.76 -23.73
N GLU A 1014 8.61 0.94 -24.84
CA GLU A 1014 7.15 0.74 -24.90
C GLU A 1014 6.75 -0.67 -24.47
N LYS A 1015 7.42 -1.70 -25.00
CA LYS A 1015 7.16 -3.10 -24.62
C LYS A 1015 7.50 -3.37 -23.16
N MET A 1016 8.65 -2.88 -22.67
CA MET A 1016 9.05 -3.04 -21.28
C MET A 1016 8.04 -2.40 -20.32
N MET A 1017 7.62 -1.17 -20.60
CA MET A 1017 6.69 -0.45 -19.71
C MET A 1017 5.28 -1.04 -19.79
N ALA A 1018 4.86 -1.55 -20.94
CA ALA A 1018 3.61 -2.33 -21.05
C ALA A 1018 3.68 -3.63 -20.23
N ALA A 1019 4.81 -4.33 -20.24
CA ALA A 1019 5.01 -5.54 -19.44
C ALA A 1019 5.07 -5.23 -17.93
N TYR A 1020 5.72 -4.12 -17.55
CA TYR A 1020 5.78 -3.64 -16.17
C TYR A 1020 4.39 -3.26 -15.65
N ALA A 1021 3.60 -2.51 -16.42
CA ALA A 1021 2.26 -2.08 -16.03
C ALA A 1021 1.34 -3.25 -15.64
N LYS A 1022 1.44 -4.40 -16.34
CA LYS A 1022 0.69 -5.62 -16.03
C LYS A 1022 1.10 -6.30 -14.72
N GLN A 1023 2.30 -6.02 -14.22
CA GLN A 1023 2.93 -6.73 -13.11
C GLN A 1023 3.36 -5.78 -11.99
N LYS A 1024 2.94 -4.51 -12.03
CA LYS A 1024 3.41 -3.44 -11.14
C LYS A 1024 3.29 -3.83 -9.66
N ASP A 1025 2.18 -4.46 -9.30
CA ASP A 1025 1.86 -4.84 -7.92
C ASP A 1025 2.78 -5.93 -7.36
N GLN A 1026 3.52 -6.65 -8.22
CA GLN A 1026 4.52 -7.62 -7.79
C GLN A 1026 5.84 -6.96 -7.37
N PHE A 1027 6.04 -5.68 -7.68
CA PHE A 1027 7.29 -4.95 -7.48
C PHE A 1027 7.14 -3.79 -6.48
N VAL A 1028 5.95 -3.62 -5.92
CA VAL A 1028 5.63 -2.66 -4.86
C VAL A 1028 5.21 -3.46 -3.63
N HIS A 1029 6.15 -3.72 -2.73
CA HIS A 1029 6.00 -4.67 -1.61
C HIS A 1029 5.37 -4.02 -0.37
N ALA A 1030 5.31 -2.70 -0.35
CA ALA A 1030 4.63 -1.88 0.66
C ALA A 1030 4.18 -0.55 0.05
N PRO A 1031 3.19 0.14 0.64
CA PRO A 1031 2.71 1.41 0.11
C PRO A 1031 3.81 2.48 0.07
N VAL A 1032 4.01 3.10 -1.08
CA VAL A 1032 4.78 4.36 -1.21
C VAL A 1032 3.93 5.46 -0.58
N ALA A 1033 4.53 6.29 0.27
CA ALA A 1033 3.84 7.20 1.20
C ALA A 1033 3.11 8.37 0.50
N SER A 1034 2.02 8.03 -0.20
CA SER A 1034 0.91 8.83 -0.75
C SER A 1034 0.22 8.10 -1.90
N MET A 1035 0.77 6.98 -2.37
CA MET A 1035 0.08 6.09 -3.29
C MET A 1035 -1.19 5.52 -2.67
N SER A 1036 -1.35 5.46 -1.35
CA SER A 1036 -2.67 5.15 -0.79
C SER A 1036 -3.74 6.19 -1.16
N ALA A 1037 -3.39 7.43 -1.50
CA ALA A 1037 -4.31 8.49 -1.92
C ALA A 1037 -4.29 8.74 -3.45
N VAL A 1038 -3.15 8.53 -4.11
CA VAL A 1038 -3.01 8.68 -5.57
C VAL A 1038 -3.28 7.37 -6.32
N GLU A 1039 -3.01 6.18 -5.77
CA GLU A 1039 -3.57 4.93 -6.27
C GLU A 1039 -5.06 4.79 -5.94
N GLN A 1040 -5.59 5.47 -4.91
CA GLN A 1040 -7.05 5.69 -4.85
C GLN A 1040 -7.57 6.60 -5.98
N ARG A 1041 -6.69 7.32 -6.70
CA ARG A 1041 -7.01 8.11 -7.90
C ARG A 1041 -6.48 7.52 -9.23
N VAL A 1042 -5.62 6.49 -9.19
CA VAL A 1042 -4.93 5.88 -10.36
C VAL A 1042 -5.21 4.37 -10.48
N LEU A 1043 -5.71 3.68 -9.44
CA LEU A 1043 -6.33 2.34 -9.53
C LEU A 1043 -7.82 2.41 -9.94
N THR A 1044 -8.36 3.60 -10.20
CA THR A 1044 -9.74 3.79 -10.68
C THR A 1044 -9.85 3.86 -12.21
N SER A 1045 -8.99 3.13 -12.94
CA SER A 1045 -9.26 2.73 -14.33
C SER A 1045 -8.62 1.37 -14.63
N LYS A 1046 -9.31 0.24 -14.80
CA LYS A 1046 -10.73 -0.10 -14.87
C LYS A 1046 -10.88 -1.58 -14.45
N PRO A 1047 -11.98 -1.98 -13.79
CA PRO A 1047 -12.56 -3.31 -14.00
C PRO A 1047 -12.93 -3.46 -15.48
N SER A 1048 -12.69 -4.63 -16.09
CA SER A 1048 -13.43 -5.01 -17.29
C SER A 1048 -14.86 -5.39 -16.91
N GLU A 1049 -15.65 -4.39 -16.54
CA GLU A 1049 -17.07 -4.35 -16.87
C GLU A 1049 -17.21 -3.69 -18.25
N ASN A 1050 -17.84 -4.43 -19.18
CA ASN A 1050 -18.24 -4.07 -20.54
C ASN A 1050 -17.13 -3.84 -21.61
N PRO A 1051 -16.91 -4.82 -22.53
CA PRO A 1051 -15.91 -4.74 -23.60
C PRO A 1051 -16.22 -3.74 -24.73
N TYR A 1052 -17.35 -3.02 -24.67
CA TYR A 1052 -17.68 -1.95 -25.62
C TYR A 1052 -17.46 -0.53 -25.06
N ALA A 1053 -17.13 -0.40 -23.78
CA ALA A 1053 -17.04 0.90 -23.10
C ALA A 1053 -15.84 1.79 -23.51
N SER A 1054 -14.90 1.26 -24.30
CA SER A 1054 -13.67 1.95 -24.74
C SER A 1054 -13.52 2.04 -26.25
N LEU A 1055 -14.51 1.60 -27.03
CA LEU A 1055 -14.48 1.68 -28.48
C LEU A 1055 -15.10 3.03 -28.94
N PRO A 1056 -14.51 3.72 -29.94
CA PRO A 1056 -15.15 4.88 -30.57
C PRO A 1056 -16.49 4.48 -31.19
N GLU A 1057 -17.50 5.36 -31.11
CA GLU A 1057 -18.89 5.06 -31.51
C GLU A 1057 -18.97 4.49 -32.95
N ASP A 1058 -18.14 4.97 -33.87
CA ASP A 1058 -18.05 4.49 -35.25
C ASP A 1058 -17.48 3.06 -35.39
N LYS A 1059 -16.53 2.66 -34.53
CA LYS A 1059 -15.99 1.30 -34.49
C LYS A 1059 -17.01 0.33 -33.89
N ILE A 1060 -17.76 0.76 -32.86
CA ILE A 1060 -18.87 -0.01 -32.27
C ILE A 1060 -19.97 -0.24 -33.31
N ARG A 1061 -20.38 0.82 -34.04
CA ARG A 1061 -21.36 0.74 -35.15
C ARG A 1061 -20.91 -0.26 -36.23
N THR A 1062 -19.65 -0.20 -36.63
CA THR A 1062 -19.07 -1.09 -37.66
C THR A 1062 -18.98 -2.56 -37.17
N MET A 1063 -18.74 -2.78 -35.88
CA MET A 1063 -18.69 -4.12 -35.26
C MET A 1063 -20.09 -4.73 -35.10
N LEU A 1064 -21.09 -3.94 -34.69
CA LEU A 1064 -22.50 -4.36 -34.58
C LEU A 1064 -23.16 -4.63 -35.94
N GLN A 1065 -22.70 -3.98 -37.01
CA GLN A 1065 -23.11 -4.28 -38.39
C GLN A 1065 -22.55 -5.62 -38.90
N LYS A 1066 -21.38 -6.05 -38.41
CA LYS A 1066 -20.69 -7.28 -38.83
C LYS A 1066 -21.07 -8.52 -38.01
N LYS A 1067 -21.48 -8.34 -36.75
CA LYS A 1067 -22.00 -9.38 -35.86
C LYS A 1067 -23.25 -8.85 -35.15
N PRO A 1068 -24.46 -9.23 -35.60
CA PRO A 1068 -25.72 -8.67 -35.08
C PRO A 1068 -26.05 -9.05 -33.62
N GLU A 1069 -25.37 -10.07 -33.10
CA GLU A 1069 -25.59 -10.63 -31.76
C GLU A 1069 -24.39 -10.28 -30.87
N LEU A 1070 -24.59 -9.35 -29.93
CA LEU A 1070 -23.63 -8.98 -28.88
C LEU A 1070 -24.31 -8.93 -27.50
N ASN A 1071 -23.51 -9.26 -26.49
CA ASN A 1071 -23.86 -9.27 -25.07
C ASN A 1071 -24.32 -7.90 -24.54
N PRO A 1072 -25.28 -7.87 -23.60
CA PRO A 1072 -25.81 -6.65 -22.98
C PRO A 1072 -24.74 -5.77 -22.31
N VAL A 1073 -24.88 -4.45 -22.45
CA VAL A 1073 -24.22 -3.46 -21.56
C VAL A 1073 -24.97 -3.43 -20.23
N PRO A 1074 -24.29 -3.47 -19.06
CA PRO A 1074 -24.95 -3.37 -17.76
C PRO A 1074 -25.64 -2.01 -17.62
N VAL A 1075 -26.95 -2.00 -17.38
CA VAL A 1075 -27.71 -0.78 -17.10
C VAL A 1075 -27.69 -0.55 -15.59
N GLN A 1076 -27.30 0.65 -15.16
CA GLN A 1076 -27.18 1.02 -13.74
C GLN A 1076 -28.48 0.73 -12.94
N PRO A 1077 -28.39 0.28 -11.67
CA PRO A 1077 -29.56 -0.16 -10.89
C PRO A 1077 -30.50 0.96 -10.41
N ASP A 1078 -30.08 2.22 -10.44
CA ASP A 1078 -30.67 3.30 -9.60
C ASP A 1078 -31.92 4.01 -10.15
N LEU A 1079 -32.54 3.49 -11.22
CA LEU A 1079 -33.85 3.97 -11.69
C LEU A 1079 -35.05 3.30 -10.97
N VAL A 1080 -34.76 2.39 -10.03
CA VAL A 1080 -35.74 1.50 -9.39
C VAL A 1080 -35.54 1.47 -7.86
N ASN A 1081 -36.64 1.57 -7.11
CA ASN A 1081 -36.66 1.68 -5.65
C ASN A 1081 -36.26 0.33 -4.98
N LYS A 1082 -35.40 0.36 -3.96
CA LYS A 1082 -34.69 -0.81 -3.41
C LYS A 1082 -35.40 -1.62 -2.31
N GLU A 1083 -36.69 -1.43 -2.09
CA GLU A 1083 -37.44 -2.18 -1.06
C GLU A 1083 -38.60 -2.98 -1.69
N GLU A 1084 -38.71 -4.26 -1.29
CA GLU A 1084 -39.70 -5.30 -1.68
C GLU A 1084 -39.24 -6.35 -2.73
N GLU A 1085 -38.49 -7.35 -2.28
CA GLU A 1085 -38.29 -8.62 -2.98
C GLU A 1085 -39.52 -9.56 -2.85
N LYS A 1086 -40.28 -9.74 -3.93
CA LYS A 1086 -40.88 -11.02 -4.44
C LYS A 1086 -42.06 -10.74 -5.37
N TYR A 1087 -41.91 -11.13 -6.63
CA TYR A 1087 -42.93 -11.15 -7.69
C TYR A 1087 -43.53 -9.80 -8.15
N LYS A 1088 -42.81 -9.09 -9.06
CA LYS A 1088 -43.42 -8.41 -10.22
C LYS A 1088 -42.37 -7.93 -11.24
N GLY A 1089 -41.96 -8.83 -12.13
CA GLY A 1089 -41.51 -8.39 -13.45
C GLY A 1089 -42.71 -7.81 -14.20
N SER A 1090 -42.81 -6.48 -14.33
CA SER A 1090 -43.79 -5.87 -15.24
C SER A 1090 -43.38 -4.46 -15.71
N LYS A 1091 -43.25 -3.43 -14.87
CA LYS A 1091 -42.85 -2.07 -15.31
C LYS A 1091 -41.34 -1.86 -15.31
N GLU A 1092 -40.65 -2.26 -14.25
CA GLU A 1092 -39.20 -2.02 -14.06
C GLU A 1092 -38.34 -2.88 -14.98
N SER A 1093 -38.73 -4.13 -15.19
CA SER A 1093 -38.09 -5.01 -16.17
C SER A 1093 -38.29 -4.46 -17.60
N TYR A 1094 -39.44 -3.85 -17.89
CA TYR A 1094 -39.71 -3.20 -19.18
C TYR A 1094 -38.93 -1.89 -19.36
N ILE A 1095 -38.73 -1.12 -18.29
CA ILE A 1095 -37.83 0.04 -18.26
C ILE A 1095 -36.39 -0.41 -18.55
N LYS A 1096 -35.89 -1.45 -17.87
CA LYS A 1096 -34.54 -2.02 -18.10
C LYS A 1096 -34.37 -2.54 -19.52
N GLN A 1097 -35.37 -3.23 -20.08
CA GLN A 1097 -35.35 -3.70 -21.47
C GLN A 1097 -35.36 -2.55 -22.49
N ASN A 1098 -36.13 -1.48 -22.25
CA ASN A 1098 -36.14 -0.33 -23.15
C ASN A 1098 -34.83 0.47 -23.07
N LEU A 1099 -34.26 0.66 -21.88
CA LEU A 1099 -32.93 1.26 -21.73
C LEU A 1099 -31.86 0.45 -22.48
N MET A 1100 -31.93 -0.88 -22.40
CA MET A 1100 -31.03 -1.76 -23.16
C MET A 1100 -31.25 -1.64 -24.68
N LYS A 1101 -32.49 -1.50 -25.16
CA LYS A 1101 -32.80 -1.25 -26.58
C LYS A 1101 -32.28 0.12 -27.05
N ILE A 1102 -32.43 1.17 -26.24
CA ILE A 1102 -31.91 2.51 -26.52
C ILE A 1102 -30.40 2.44 -26.70
N SER A 1103 -29.67 1.81 -25.77
CA SER A 1103 -28.21 1.63 -25.89
C SER A 1103 -27.85 0.86 -27.16
N VAL A 1104 -28.58 -0.20 -27.51
CA VAL A 1104 -28.33 -0.97 -28.74
C VAL A 1104 -28.63 -0.17 -30.01
N HIS A 1105 -29.71 0.61 -30.06
CA HIS A 1105 -30.08 1.39 -31.24
C HIS A 1105 -29.21 2.63 -31.42
N TYR A 1106 -28.83 3.30 -30.32
CA TYR A 1106 -27.84 4.38 -30.30
C TYR A 1106 -26.49 3.88 -30.84
N MET A 1107 -26.01 2.74 -30.31
CA MET A 1107 -24.77 2.12 -30.79
C MET A 1107 -24.86 1.56 -32.22
N LYS A 1108 -26.05 1.33 -32.77
CA LYS A 1108 -26.27 0.92 -34.17
C LYS A 1108 -26.44 2.10 -35.13
N GLY A 1109 -26.65 3.32 -34.62
CA GLY A 1109 -26.96 4.50 -35.42
C GLY A 1109 -28.31 4.45 -36.12
N ASP A 1110 -29.27 3.70 -35.56
CA ASP A 1110 -30.62 3.60 -36.09
C ASP A 1110 -31.49 4.66 -35.42
N ASP A 1111 -31.34 5.92 -35.85
CA ASP A 1111 -31.94 7.10 -35.20
C ASP A 1111 -33.46 6.99 -35.07
N GLN A 1112 -34.12 6.35 -36.05
CA GLN A 1112 -35.57 6.12 -36.02
C GLN A 1112 -35.97 5.15 -34.90
N LYS A 1113 -35.31 3.98 -34.79
CA LYS A 1113 -35.61 3.02 -33.73
C LYS A 1113 -35.15 3.47 -32.35
N LEU A 1114 -34.10 4.28 -32.31
CA LEU A 1114 -33.63 4.94 -31.10
C LEU A 1114 -34.72 5.87 -30.55
N GLU A 1115 -35.29 6.73 -31.39
CA GLU A 1115 -36.34 7.66 -30.99
C GLU A 1115 -37.64 6.94 -30.60
N GLU A 1116 -38.02 5.88 -31.31
CA GLU A 1116 -39.14 5.00 -30.91
C GLU A 1116 -38.92 4.37 -29.52
N ALA A 1117 -37.71 3.87 -29.25
CA ALA A 1117 -37.37 3.25 -27.96
C ALA A 1117 -37.30 4.27 -26.81
N ILE A 1118 -36.79 5.48 -27.07
CA ILE A 1118 -36.77 6.60 -26.11
C ILE A 1118 -38.20 6.99 -25.75
N ASN A 1119 -39.06 7.24 -26.73
CA ASN A 1119 -40.43 7.69 -26.45
C ASN A 1119 -41.23 6.61 -25.70
N LEU A 1120 -41.01 5.33 -26.02
CA LEU A 1120 -41.60 4.21 -25.29
C LEU A 1120 -41.14 4.15 -23.83
N LEU A 1121 -39.85 4.41 -23.56
CA LEU A 1121 -39.31 4.52 -22.20
C LEU A 1121 -39.93 5.69 -21.44
N LEU A 1122 -39.95 6.90 -22.04
CA LEU A 1122 -40.48 8.11 -21.42
C LEU A 1122 -41.95 7.93 -21.02
N LYS A 1123 -42.78 7.38 -21.93
CA LYS A 1123 -44.19 7.07 -21.63
C LYS A 1123 -44.32 6.01 -20.55
N THR A 1124 -43.45 4.99 -20.56
CA THR A 1124 -43.44 3.94 -19.54
C THR A 1124 -43.14 4.50 -18.16
N VAL A 1125 -42.07 5.30 -17.97
CA VAL A 1125 -41.70 5.82 -16.64
C VAL A 1125 -42.76 6.76 -16.07
N CYS A 1126 -43.41 7.54 -16.93
CA CYS A 1126 -44.46 8.48 -16.54
C CYS A 1126 -45.80 7.80 -16.18
N LYS A 1127 -46.01 6.52 -16.52
CA LYS A 1127 -47.28 5.83 -16.23
C LYS A 1127 -47.52 5.74 -14.72
N THR A 1128 -48.57 6.39 -14.20
CA THR A 1128 -49.01 6.32 -12.79
C THR A 1128 -50.22 5.39 -12.63
N ARG A 1129 -50.20 4.54 -11.59
CA ARG A 1129 -51.39 3.75 -11.20
C ARG A 1129 -52.21 4.55 -10.17
N THR A 1130 -53.34 5.10 -10.59
CA THR A 1130 -54.38 5.62 -9.67
C THR A 1130 -55.68 4.86 -9.90
N ASN A 1131 -56.33 4.42 -8.81
CA ASN A 1131 -57.18 3.23 -8.74
C ASN A 1131 -58.40 3.08 -9.69
N ILE A 1132 -58.74 3.98 -10.61
CA ILE A 1132 -59.87 3.78 -11.56
C ILE A 1132 -59.60 4.31 -13.00
N LEU A 1133 -58.51 5.04 -13.28
CA LEU A 1133 -58.14 5.46 -14.65
C LEU A 1133 -56.61 5.44 -14.82
N GLN A 1134 -56.13 4.95 -15.98
CA GLN A 1134 -54.72 5.05 -16.35
C GLN A 1134 -54.40 6.52 -16.65
N SER A 1135 -53.47 7.11 -15.90
CA SER A 1135 -52.96 8.46 -16.15
C SER A 1135 -51.45 8.44 -16.27
N TYR A 1136 -50.90 9.40 -17.00
CA TYR A 1136 -49.46 9.60 -17.11
C TYR A 1136 -49.10 10.90 -16.37
N SER A 1137 -48.04 10.85 -15.58
CA SER A 1137 -47.46 12.01 -14.90
C SER A 1137 -45.95 12.01 -15.07
N THR A 1138 -45.40 13.16 -15.46
CA THR A 1138 -43.96 13.39 -15.52
C THR A 1138 -43.32 13.54 -14.13
N SER A 1139 -44.14 13.59 -13.07
CA SER A 1139 -43.70 13.73 -11.68
C SER A 1139 -43.60 12.40 -10.92
N THR A 1140 -43.61 11.25 -11.59
CA THR A 1140 -43.36 9.98 -10.91
C THR A 1140 -41.92 9.93 -10.41
N THR A 1141 -41.67 9.19 -9.32
CA THR A 1141 -40.31 8.96 -8.84
C THR A 1141 -39.41 8.41 -9.94
N SER A 1142 -39.89 7.48 -10.77
CA SER A 1142 -39.13 6.96 -11.91
C SER A 1142 -38.85 7.99 -13.02
N ALA A 1143 -39.80 8.89 -13.31
CA ALA A 1143 -39.60 9.96 -14.29
C ALA A 1143 -38.66 11.05 -13.75
N ILE A 1144 -38.79 11.42 -12.47
CA ILE A 1144 -37.91 12.38 -11.78
C ILE A 1144 -36.49 11.85 -11.70
N ASN A 1145 -36.31 10.58 -11.35
CA ASN A 1145 -34.99 9.95 -11.27
C ASN A 1145 -34.36 9.87 -12.66
N LEU A 1146 -35.12 9.44 -13.69
CA LEU A 1146 -34.61 9.44 -15.07
C LEU A 1146 -34.23 10.85 -15.54
N ALA A 1147 -35.02 11.87 -15.16
CA ALA A 1147 -34.71 13.24 -15.52
C ALA A 1147 -33.46 13.78 -14.81
N ASN A 1148 -33.29 13.49 -13.52
CA ASN A 1148 -32.12 13.93 -12.77
C ASN A 1148 -30.85 13.25 -13.28
N GLU A 1149 -30.91 11.97 -13.64
CA GLU A 1149 -29.74 11.26 -14.16
C GLU A 1149 -29.35 11.75 -15.57
N ILE A 1150 -30.32 11.91 -16.48
CA ILE A 1150 -30.03 12.50 -17.80
C ILE A 1150 -29.49 13.93 -17.64
N CYS A 1151 -30.00 14.74 -16.71
CA CYS A 1151 -29.51 16.11 -16.51
C CYS A 1151 -28.11 16.19 -15.87
N LYS A 1152 -27.59 15.13 -15.24
CA LYS A 1152 -26.24 15.10 -14.67
C LYS A 1152 -25.19 14.62 -15.68
N ASP A 1153 -25.58 13.77 -16.63
CA ASP A 1153 -24.65 13.15 -17.59
C ASP A 1153 -24.77 13.72 -19.01
N GLU A 1154 -23.67 14.26 -19.55
CA GLU A 1154 -23.64 14.90 -20.88
C GLU A 1154 -23.86 13.90 -22.04
N GLN A 1155 -23.37 12.68 -21.92
CA GLN A 1155 -23.56 11.66 -22.96
C GLN A 1155 -25.01 11.18 -23.00
N LEU A 1156 -25.66 10.98 -21.85
CA LEU A 1156 -27.09 10.66 -21.80
C LEU A 1156 -27.94 11.80 -22.37
N ARG A 1157 -27.59 13.08 -22.16
CA ARG A 1157 -28.29 14.20 -22.82
C ARG A 1157 -28.20 14.10 -24.35
N LYS A 1158 -27.03 13.74 -24.90
CA LYS A 1158 -26.86 13.54 -26.34
C LYS A 1158 -27.69 12.36 -26.87
N VAL A 1159 -27.71 11.23 -26.17
CA VAL A 1159 -28.52 10.05 -26.53
C VAL A 1159 -30.02 10.38 -26.56
N PHE A 1160 -30.51 11.18 -25.61
CA PHE A 1160 -31.92 11.60 -25.54
C PHE A 1160 -32.22 12.88 -26.36
N GLY A 1161 -31.22 13.42 -27.06
CA GLY A 1161 -31.31 14.61 -27.90
C GLY A 1161 -31.79 15.84 -27.14
N ILE A 1162 -31.23 16.09 -25.96
CA ILE A 1162 -31.51 17.26 -25.11
C ILE A 1162 -30.39 18.30 -25.32
N GLN A 1163 -30.74 19.54 -25.67
CA GLN A 1163 -29.80 20.55 -26.17
C GLN A 1163 -29.75 21.85 -25.36
N GLY A 1164 -30.41 21.95 -24.20
CA GLY A 1164 -30.30 23.13 -23.34
C GLY A 1164 -28.86 23.49 -22.93
N ASP A 1165 -28.68 24.66 -22.30
CA ASP A 1165 -27.34 25.15 -21.89
C ASP A 1165 -27.06 25.03 -20.38
N ASN A 1166 -28.10 24.78 -19.59
CA ASN A 1166 -27.99 24.65 -18.15
C ASN A 1166 -28.98 23.60 -17.60
N PRO A 1167 -28.78 23.14 -16.36
CA PRO A 1167 -29.61 22.09 -15.76
C PRO A 1167 -31.11 22.39 -15.69
N ILE A 1168 -31.50 23.66 -15.57
CA ILE A 1168 -32.91 24.06 -15.52
C ILE A 1168 -33.56 23.89 -16.91
N ASP A 1169 -32.84 24.28 -17.97
CA ASP A 1169 -33.30 24.14 -19.35
C ASP A 1169 -33.33 22.67 -19.80
N TRP A 1170 -32.34 21.86 -19.42
CA TRP A 1170 -32.32 20.41 -19.70
C TRP A 1170 -33.54 19.71 -19.11
N LYS A 1171 -33.87 20.01 -17.86
CA LYS A 1171 -35.01 19.41 -17.16
C LYS A 1171 -36.34 19.85 -17.78
N LYS A 1172 -36.42 21.10 -18.23
CA LYS A 1172 -37.59 21.65 -18.91
C LYS A 1172 -37.82 20.99 -20.28
N GLU A 1173 -36.76 20.81 -21.08
CA GLU A 1173 -36.82 20.14 -22.38
C GLU A 1173 -37.17 18.66 -22.25
N LEU A 1174 -36.56 17.96 -21.30
CA LEU A 1174 -36.84 16.54 -21.04
C LEU A 1174 -38.27 16.31 -20.52
N ASN A 1175 -38.77 17.17 -19.64
CA ASN A 1175 -40.16 17.12 -19.19
C ASN A 1175 -41.15 17.35 -20.34
N ALA A 1176 -40.84 18.26 -21.27
CA ALA A 1176 -41.67 18.49 -22.46
C ALA A 1176 -41.70 17.27 -23.39
N LYS A 1177 -40.56 16.58 -23.58
CA LYS A 1177 -40.50 15.32 -24.34
C LYS A 1177 -41.26 14.19 -23.65
N MET A 1178 -41.16 14.07 -22.32
CA MET A 1178 -41.94 13.11 -21.55
C MET A 1178 -43.45 13.36 -21.70
N GLU A 1179 -43.87 14.61 -21.61
CA GLU A 1179 -45.27 15.01 -21.76
C GLU A 1179 -45.79 14.74 -23.19
N ALA A 1180 -44.97 15.00 -24.21
CA ALA A 1180 -45.29 14.66 -25.60
C ALA A 1180 -45.47 13.14 -25.79
N ALA A 1181 -44.54 12.33 -25.29
CA ALA A 1181 -44.63 10.87 -25.36
C ALA A 1181 -45.85 10.32 -24.59
N CYS A 1182 -46.23 10.95 -23.47
CA CYS A 1182 -47.42 10.58 -22.71
C CYS A 1182 -48.73 10.84 -23.48
N ASN A 1183 -48.78 11.94 -24.21
CA ASN A 1183 -49.95 12.37 -24.98
C ASN A 1183 -50.06 11.71 -26.37
N ASP A 1184 -49.00 11.07 -26.86
CA ASP A 1184 -49.02 10.37 -28.14
C ASP A 1184 -49.64 8.97 -28.02
N GLU A 1185 -50.91 8.83 -28.41
CA GLU A 1185 -51.66 7.56 -28.35
C GLU A 1185 -51.11 6.45 -29.26
N THR A 1186 -50.26 6.78 -30.24
CA THR A 1186 -49.65 5.77 -31.12
C THR A 1186 -48.58 4.95 -30.39
N ILE A 1187 -48.01 5.48 -29.30
CA ILE A 1187 -47.05 4.79 -28.45
C ILE A 1187 -47.80 3.89 -27.46
N VAL A 1188 -47.79 2.59 -27.75
CA VAL A 1188 -48.46 1.57 -26.95
C VAL A 1188 -47.50 1.02 -25.89
N VAL A 1189 -47.73 1.36 -24.62
CA VAL A 1189 -47.03 0.74 -23.49
C VAL A 1189 -47.87 -0.38 -22.89
N PRO A 1190 -47.28 -1.52 -22.48
CA PRO A 1190 -48.02 -2.62 -21.90
C PRO A 1190 -48.82 -2.19 -20.67
N ASP A 1191 -49.95 -2.86 -20.46
CA ASP A 1191 -50.67 -2.65 -19.22
C ASP A 1191 -50.05 -3.45 -18.08
N PHE A 1192 -49.20 -2.78 -17.30
CA PHE A 1192 -48.63 -3.33 -16.10
C PHE A 1192 -49.66 -3.49 -14.97
N SER A 1193 -50.95 -3.20 -15.20
CA SER A 1193 -52.03 -3.22 -14.21
C SER A 1193 -52.52 -4.63 -13.81
N GLU A 1194 -52.41 -5.63 -14.69
CA GLU A 1194 -52.96 -6.98 -14.49
C GLU A 1194 -51.98 -7.95 -13.77
N SER A 1195 -52.49 -8.66 -12.76
CA SER A 1195 -51.81 -9.81 -12.14
C SER A 1195 -51.99 -11.07 -12.99
N LEU A 1196 -50.94 -11.88 -13.15
CA LEU A 1196 -50.92 -13.18 -13.86
C LEU A 1196 -52.09 -14.12 -13.47
N LYS A 1197 -53.23 -13.99 -14.16
CA LYS A 1197 -54.26 -15.01 -14.37
C LYS A 1197 -54.91 -14.74 -15.73
N SER A 1198 -54.94 -15.77 -16.57
CA SER A 1198 -55.64 -15.86 -17.86
C SER A 1198 -55.19 -14.90 -18.98
N LYS A 1199 -54.36 -15.41 -19.89
CA LYS A 1199 -54.83 -15.93 -21.19
C LYS A 1199 -53.72 -16.69 -21.89
N ASN A 1200 -53.95 -18.00 -22.06
CA ASN A 1200 -53.44 -18.74 -23.21
C ASN A 1200 -54.16 -18.19 -24.45
N LEU A 1201 -53.38 -17.68 -25.40
CA LEU A 1201 -53.62 -17.66 -26.85
C LEU A 1201 -52.30 -17.40 -27.57
#